data_AF-A0A1H7NVV0-F1
#
_entry.id   AF-A0A1H7NVV0-F1
#
_cell.length_a   1.000
_cell.length_b   1.000
_cell.length_c   1.000
_cell.angle_alpha   90.00
_cell.angle_beta   90.00
_cell.angle_gamma   90.00
#
_symmetry.space_group_name_H-M   'P 1'
#
loop_
_entity.id
_entity.type
_entity.pdbx_description
1 polymer ?
#
loop_
_entity_poly.entity_id
_entity_poly.type
_entity_poly.pdbx_seq_one_letter_code
_entity_poly.pdbx_strand_id
1 'polypeptide(L)'
;MKTTLLSSAIAFALATPFAALPTDAYAASVSDSVKANKILNFDVASVPTVNQLQDSASISLQALSAEQTQAINQFKAQNPNAQVTVNALTGTVDAMIGMAIQVSGHSPENMARNFIADHQAIFAGLNIDQLQFNANRSKAALGGQVVRFEQVVNGIKVDGSGVGVVIDANNHVRGVMGPYQKDFNLASQPELSAESAVLAASQNLLQFQKDIPAAAMDVLTPAFNTIAEKLGVFQTPMPELRFVQTANGHSLVWQFYYYSTNPFGVFKYMVDAQSGEILYREDQVRTAEGYEPTDQFADYFPTFPPITAELQDNCEIIDEDGGLTARPQDLLRIKLRKFDDSNRVTGVEGVLTGKHALIGSALPTSSPFPQAALGTYYFDRDEASVYGRVDEKDHTTGSKVHFDGISQFIYITNLLEYLDYLHKEGDAVHARGFGNGSFPDQYPNESTPLVGVVHIPNVLDAPTDPSDPEFLADLLNLDNAFAIPLSQDVAGQEVVVNPTFYGHGNLFNNLAIDFSVPIHEGTHATITPIAGFEGSPEGGALNEGQADLWAYTIGETPDLGTYPVNACKLRDVLRAANVDPDSFEYIRSGQSQLRYSQLGTRGNTFEEHRDGEIYAGAMWDLRELMVQMYPANDFVRPDPVTGEATQAASLGKETWERIFLGSMYVLGVSAPDTFVKARDAVLIADAMLYPANSVDAQSLGKHHALIERVYAARELGKNAQAPLGGVQMISTAVSDFTANQAAPATPQNIIADIVGDDSINVSWDSVDGVIGYQVLKRKGGSPARLFAGVPGREYIDGDLTSNGYTHVEFVTEPSYLDKGQGFGRGAGQGIDDFDYQYVVRAIKTNATGQVGFSDLSGTAKTKLKAKNVTKQVQASISNVTFSLSEFAFDNTLTNNSAKVLFGPINFDIVSISSANVSVNNADNAGTGQRGDKARFVYNEAVSPGKDSSARNLRFDNPLAEMFSFKAKVFAKVEGQARAASGSQVSNDTSEAAAREVVYHAISEHKGLVAIGTTDVAVADGVDYVDVNFTALNSATSAVATLTADVDVGGAYPDLDFSMLDSEGNVLATSGNLGASEQVGSTVVGGETYTLRVKGYANGPTQFTIVLDQMVTDAGDASNNAASESAPEDNVFELVEFLVNPVTGTITKL
;
A
#
# COMPACT_ATOMS: atom_id res chain seq x y z
N MET A 1 5.10 -29.36 3.83
CA MET A 1 3.99 -29.08 2.89
C MET A 1 2.70 -28.80 3.66
N LYS A 2 2.28 -27.52 3.74
CA LYS A 2 0.97 -27.06 4.26
C LYS A 2 0.82 -25.55 4.00
N THR A 3 0.81 -25.13 2.73
CA THR A 3 0.78 -23.71 2.34
C THR A 3 0.35 -23.44 0.89
N THR A 4 0.51 -24.39 -0.04
CA THR A 4 0.43 -24.20 -1.50
C THR A 4 -0.99 -24.18 -2.11
N LEU A 5 -2.01 -23.77 -1.35
CA LEU A 5 -3.41 -23.65 -1.83
C LEU A 5 -4.06 -22.37 -1.27
N LEU A 6 -3.53 -21.21 -1.67
CA LEU A 6 -4.15 -19.89 -1.42
C LEU A 6 -3.52 -18.74 -2.27
N SER A 7 -2.66 -19.05 -3.24
CA SER A 7 -1.76 -18.08 -3.90
C SER A 7 -1.80 -18.15 -5.43
N SER A 8 -2.97 -18.48 -6.00
CA SER A 8 -3.13 -18.75 -7.44
C SER A 8 -4.35 -18.05 -8.08
N ALA A 9 -4.76 -16.91 -7.53
CA ALA A 9 -5.78 -16.01 -8.09
C ALA A 9 -5.18 -14.73 -8.73
N ILE A 10 -3.87 -14.53 -8.65
CA ILE A 10 -3.19 -13.31 -9.13
C ILE A 10 -2.51 -13.59 -10.48
N ALA A 11 -2.99 -12.86 -11.50
CA ALA A 11 -2.51 -12.79 -12.90
C ALA A 11 -2.60 -14.07 -13.76
N PHE A 12 -3.43 -14.04 -14.82
CA PHE A 12 -2.89 -14.07 -16.20
C PHE A 12 -3.90 -13.66 -17.32
N ALA A 13 -3.40 -12.88 -18.27
CA ALA A 13 -3.83 -12.68 -19.68
C ALA A 13 -5.28 -12.34 -20.11
N LEU A 14 -5.40 -11.23 -20.84
CA LEU A 14 -6.40 -10.99 -21.89
C LEU A 14 -6.05 -11.76 -23.19
N ALA A 15 -7.00 -12.51 -23.76
CA ALA A 15 -7.05 -12.84 -25.20
C ALA A 15 -8.44 -13.34 -25.63
N THR A 16 -8.87 -13.02 -26.87
CA THR A 16 -10.18 -13.37 -27.46
C THR A 16 -10.00 -14.42 -28.60
N PRO A 17 -11.06 -14.90 -29.32
CA PRO A 17 -12.51 -14.76 -29.17
C PRO A 17 -13.29 -16.10 -29.18
N PHE A 18 -14.61 -16.08 -28.96
CA PHE A 18 -15.52 -17.23 -29.19
C PHE A 18 -16.31 -17.12 -30.51
N ALA A 19 -16.51 -18.26 -31.18
CA ALA A 19 -17.37 -18.41 -32.36
C ALA A 19 -18.71 -19.08 -32.01
N ALA A 20 -19.75 -18.87 -32.83
CA ALA A 20 -21.15 -19.10 -32.43
C ALA A 20 -21.93 -20.11 -33.31
N LEU A 21 -23.18 -20.36 -32.88
CA LEU A 21 -24.31 -21.03 -33.57
C LEU A 21 -24.34 -22.58 -33.52
N PRO A 22 -25.51 -23.23 -33.71
CA PRO A 22 -26.87 -22.68 -33.91
C PRO A 22 -27.97 -23.17 -32.94
N THR A 23 -29.14 -22.58 -33.15
CA THR A 23 -30.51 -22.84 -32.66
C THR A 23 -31.01 -24.28 -32.96
N ASP A 24 -32.19 -24.78 -32.52
CA ASP A 24 -33.54 -24.17 -32.50
C ASP A 24 -34.54 -24.99 -31.65
N ALA A 25 -35.63 -24.36 -31.15
CA ALA A 25 -36.99 -24.60 -31.70
C ALA A 25 -38.17 -23.87 -30.98
N TYR A 26 -38.89 -23.03 -31.74
CA TYR A 26 -40.37 -22.87 -31.86
C TYR A 26 -41.30 -22.92 -30.60
N ALA A 27 -42.38 -22.12 -30.44
CA ALA A 27 -43.04 -21.03 -31.21
C ALA A 27 -44.35 -20.60 -30.47
N ALA A 28 -45.13 -19.55 -30.78
CA ALA A 28 -45.02 -18.26 -31.49
C ALA A 28 -46.44 -17.59 -31.47
N SER A 29 -46.70 -16.28 -31.65
CA SER A 29 -45.92 -15.03 -31.52
C SER A 29 -46.94 -13.83 -31.62
N VAL A 30 -46.74 -12.89 -32.56
CA VAL A 30 -47.64 -11.78 -33.01
C VAL A 30 -47.89 -10.59 -32.05
N SER A 31 -47.55 -9.33 -32.36
CA SER A 31 -46.56 -8.75 -33.30
C SER A 31 -46.41 -7.21 -33.12
N ASP A 32 -45.21 -6.70 -32.80
CA ASP A 32 -44.52 -5.59 -33.53
C ASP A 32 -43.03 -5.41 -33.06
N SER A 33 -42.38 -6.49 -32.61
CA SER A 33 -41.08 -6.45 -31.89
C SER A 33 -39.89 -5.93 -32.71
N VAL A 34 -40.03 -5.79 -34.02
CA VAL A 34 -38.97 -5.27 -34.91
C VAL A 34 -38.74 -3.76 -34.72
N LYS A 35 -39.72 -3.01 -34.21
CA LYS A 35 -39.52 -1.60 -33.82
C LYS A 35 -38.90 -1.46 -32.43
N ALA A 36 -39.39 -2.20 -31.45
CA ALA A 36 -38.86 -2.18 -30.07
C ALA A 36 -37.35 -2.52 -30.06
N ASN A 37 -36.95 -3.61 -30.72
CA ASN A 37 -35.56 -4.05 -30.80
C ASN A 37 -34.66 -3.15 -31.69
N LYS A 38 -35.21 -2.10 -32.31
CA LYS A 38 -34.46 -1.03 -32.99
C LYS A 38 -34.42 0.30 -32.21
N ILE A 39 -35.15 0.41 -31.10
CA ILE A 39 -35.21 1.59 -30.23
C ILE A 39 -34.48 1.34 -28.91
N LEU A 40 -34.50 0.10 -28.41
CA LEU A 40 -33.92 -0.31 -27.12
C LEU A 40 -32.54 -0.98 -27.24
N ASN A 41 -31.78 -0.72 -28.31
CA ASN A 41 -30.50 -1.38 -28.57
C ASN A 41 -29.42 -0.34 -28.91
N PHE A 42 -28.99 0.41 -27.88
CA PHE A 42 -28.10 1.56 -28.03
C PHE A 42 -26.66 1.16 -28.40
N ASP A 43 -26.19 -0.01 -27.94
CA ASP A 43 -24.77 -0.37 -27.94
C ASP A 43 -24.29 -1.04 -29.24
N VAL A 44 -25.19 -1.63 -30.03
CA VAL A 44 -24.85 -2.46 -31.21
C VAL A 44 -24.57 -1.60 -32.46
N ALA A 45 -24.44 -0.28 -32.33
CA ALA A 45 -24.01 0.60 -33.43
C ALA A 45 -23.39 1.93 -32.94
N SER A 46 -22.44 1.82 -32.01
CA SER A 46 -21.50 2.91 -31.67
C SER A 46 -20.47 3.13 -32.79
N VAL A 47 -19.82 4.30 -32.79
CA VAL A 47 -18.59 4.54 -33.55
C VAL A 47 -17.43 4.22 -32.59
N PRO A 48 -16.61 3.19 -32.82
CA PRO A 48 -15.58 2.80 -31.85
C PRO A 48 -14.53 3.90 -31.62
N THR A 49 -13.95 3.95 -30.43
CA THR A 49 -12.76 4.77 -30.18
C THR A 49 -11.60 4.28 -31.05
N VAL A 50 -10.75 5.18 -31.52
CA VAL A 50 -9.43 4.85 -32.11
C VAL A 50 -8.38 5.55 -31.27
N ASN A 51 -7.30 4.84 -30.91
CA ASN A 51 -6.14 5.41 -30.25
C ASN A 51 -4.88 4.63 -30.63
N GLN A 52 -4.07 5.19 -31.52
CA GLN A 52 -2.78 4.62 -31.96
C GLN A 52 -1.58 5.27 -31.24
N LEU A 53 -1.82 6.07 -30.20
CA LEU A 53 -0.79 6.86 -29.50
C LEU A 53 -0.17 6.14 -28.28
N GLN A 54 -0.64 4.93 -27.94
CA GLN A 54 -0.26 4.22 -26.71
C GLN A 54 0.93 3.24 -26.83
N ASP A 55 1.50 3.05 -28.02
CA ASP A 55 2.75 2.27 -28.17
C ASP A 55 3.97 3.14 -27.78
N SER A 56 4.68 2.73 -26.73
CA SER A 56 5.82 3.46 -26.16
C SER A 56 7.11 3.31 -27.00
N ALA A 57 7.68 4.43 -27.44
CA ALA A 57 8.98 4.46 -28.09
C ALA A 57 10.13 4.14 -27.11
N SER A 58 11.18 3.44 -27.57
CA SER A 58 12.40 3.22 -26.80
C SER A 58 13.27 4.49 -26.77
N ILE A 59 13.17 5.28 -25.71
CA ILE A 59 13.88 6.57 -25.55
C ILE A 59 15.35 6.33 -25.15
N SER A 60 16.27 7.03 -25.82
CA SER A 60 17.70 7.03 -25.48
C SER A 60 18.02 7.96 -24.30
N LEU A 61 18.71 7.46 -23.29
CA LEU A 61 19.21 8.20 -22.12
C LEU A 61 20.00 9.47 -22.53
N GLN A 62 19.54 10.64 -22.10
CA GLN A 62 20.26 11.91 -22.26
C GLN A 62 20.94 12.35 -20.95
N ALA A 63 22.26 12.29 -20.92
CA ALA A 63 23.06 12.79 -19.81
C ALA A 63 23.01 14.32 -19.68
N LEU A 64 23.29 14.83 -18.46
CA LEU A 64 23.50 16.26 -18.22
C LEU A 64 24.73 16.78 -18.98
N SER A 65 24.68 18.03 -19.44
CA SER A 65 25.89 18.69 -19.92
C SER A 65 26.79 19.11 -18.74
N ALA A 66 28.10 19.25 -18.99
CA ALA A 66 29.02 19.74 -17.97
C ALA A 66 28.66 21.17 -17.51
N GLU A 67 28.16 22.00 -18.42
CA GLU A 67 27.68 23.36 -18.14
C GLU A 67 26.41 23.37 -17.27
N GLN A 68 25.43 22.52 -17.60
CA GLN A 68 24.20 22.34 -16.81
C GLN A 68 24.52 21.82 -15.40
N THR A 69 25.44 20.86 -15.30
CA THR A 69 25.94 20.32 -14.02
C THR A 69 26.65 21.40 -13.19
N GLN A 70 27.49 22.24 -13.83
CA GLN A 70 28.15 23.35 -13.16
C GLN A 70 27.14 24.42 -12.69
N ALA A 71 26.14 24.77 -13.50
CA ALA A 71 25.11 25.74 -13.15
C ALA A 71 24.27 25.28 -11.95
N ILE A 72 23.85 24.00 -11.94
CA ILE A 72 23.15 23.38 -10.80
C ILE A 72 24.01 23.45 -9.51
N ASN A 73 25.30 23.10 -9.60
CA ASN A 73 26.20 23.14 -8.44
C ASN A 73 26.44 24.57 -7.93
N GLN A 74 26.55 25.56 -8.82
CA GLN A 74 26.66 26.98 -8.45
C GLN A 74 25.37 27.49 -7.80
N PHE A 75 24.21 27.09 -8.30
CA PHE A 75 22.91 27.47 -7.74
C PHE A 75 22.70 26.91 -6.32
N LYS A 76 23.03 25.63 -6.09
CA LYS A 76 23.01 25.00 -4.75
C LYS A 76 24.02 25.66 -3.80
N ALA A 77 25.20 26.05 -4.28
CA ALA A 77 26.19 26.76 -3.45
C ALA A 77 25.76 28.18 -3.04
N GLN A 78 24.93 28.85 -3.85
CA GLN A 78 24.36 30.17 -3.53
C GLN A 78 23.10 30.07 -2.66
N ASN A 79 22.37 28.96 -2.76
CA ASN A 79 21.12 28.71 -2.04
C ASN A 79 21.23 27.37 -1.28
N PRO A 80 21.84 27.34 -0.07
CA PRO A 80 22.23 26.08 0.58
C PRO A 80 21.07 25.13 0.93
N ASN A 81 19.84 25.67 1.05
CA ASN A 81 18.63 24.90 1.29
C ASN A 81 18.01 24.32 0.00
N ALA A 82 18.48 24.77 -1.17
CA ALA A 82 17.81 24.50 -2.43
C ALA A 82 18.19 23.13 -3.00
N GLN A 83 17.18 22.31 -3.27
CA GLN A 83 17.32 21.05 -3.97
C GLN A 83 17.06 21.26 -5.47
N VAL A 84 17.75 20.50 -6.30
CA VAL A 84 17.52 20.44 -7.75
C VAL A 84 17.68 18.98 -8.17
N THR A 85 16.59 18.46 -8.73
CA THR A 85 16.40 17.13 -9.28
C THR A 85 16.25 17.25 -10.79
N VAL A 86 16.78 16.27 -11.50
CA VAL A 86 16.83 16.24 -12.96
C VAL A 86 16.44 14.85 -13.45
N ASN A 87 15.66 14.81 -14.51
CA ASN A 87 15.10 13.57 -15.01
C ASN A 87 16.22 12.78 -15.71
N ALA A 88 16.51 11.59 -15.21
CA ALA A 88 17.66 10.79 -15.66
C ALA A 88 17.53 10.25 -17.10
N LEU A 89 16.31 10.25 -17.65
CA LEU A 89 16.05 9.81 -19.04
C LEU A 89 16.26 10.96 -20.04
N THR A 90 15.82 12.16 -19.70
CA THR A 90 15.78 13.33 -20.61
C THR A 90 16.85 14.40 -20.33
N GLY A 91 17.51 14.34 -19.18
CA GLY A 91 18.51 15.33 -18.77
C GLY A 91 17.95 16.75 -18.60
N THR A 92 16.66 16.88 -18.33
CA THR A 92 15.97 18.16 -18.07
C THR A 92 15.75 18.40 -16.58
N VAL A 93 15.41 19.63 -16.22
CA VAL A 93 14.94 19.95 -14.87
C VAL A 93 13.64 19.19 -14.60
N ASP A 94 13.62 18.47 -13.50
CA ASP A 94 12.48 17.69 -13.02
C ASP A 94 11.75 18.50 -11.94
N ALA A 95 12.49 18.83 -10.87
CA ALA A 95 12.07 19.76 -9.83
C ALA A 95 13.25 20.59 -9.29
N MET A 96 12.97 21.83 -8.90
CA MET A 96 13.84 22.68 -8.09
C MET A 96 13.00 23.20 -6.92
N ILE A 97 13.44 23.03 -5.67
CA ILE A 97 12.70 23.40 -4.46
C ILE A 97 13.64 23.93 -3.37
N GLY A 98 13.13 24.31 -2.20
CA GLY A 98 13.95 24.72 -1.05
C GLY A 98 14.59 26.11 -1.20
N MET A 99 14.00 26.97 -2.02
CA MET A 99 14.53 28.29 -2.36
C MET A 99 13.53 29.42 -2.03
N ALA A 100 14.02 30.66 -2.07
CA ALA A 100 13.19 31.86 -2.22
C ALA A 100 13.98 32.88 -3.05
N ILE A 101 13.91 32.76 -4.38
CA ILE A 101 14.65 33.62 -5.31
C ILE A 101 13.78 34.82 -5.69
N GLN A 102 14.13 36.01 -5.22
CA GLN A 102 13.40 37.25 -5.55
C GLN A 102 13.42 37.47 -7.07
N VAL A 103 12.24 37.50 -7.68
CA VAL A 103 12.03 37.79 -9.10
C VAL A 103 11.29 39.11 -9.28
N SER A 104 11.48 39.74 -10.43
CA SER A 104 10.81 40.99 -10.79
C SER A 104 9.90 40.78 -12.00
N GLY A 105 8.80 41.53 -12.07
CA GLY A 105 7.85 41.46 -13.18
C GLY A 105 6.57 42.22 -12.88
N HIS A 106 5.77 42.49 -13.92
CA HIS A 106 4.47 43.16 -13.81
C HIS A 106 3.29 42.17 -13.82
N SER A 107 3.57 40.87 -13.91
CA SER A 107 2.61 39.77 -13.80
C SER A 107 3.34 38.49 -13.36
N PRO A 108 2.64 37.46 -12.85
CA PRO A 108 3.24 36.19 -12.48
C PRO A 108 3.95 35.50 -13.67
N GLU A 109 3.36 35.62 -14.87
CA GLU A 109 4.00 35.19 -16.12
C GLU A 109 5.39 35.82 -16.31
N ASN A 110 5.48 37.15 -16.21
CA ASN A 110 6.75 37.86 -16.42
C ASN A 110 7.79 37.48 -15.34
N MET A 111 7.36 37.32 -14.09
CA MET A 111 8.23 36.88 -12.99
C MET A 111 8.81 35.48 -13.24
N ALA A 112 7.96 34.54 -13.66
CA ALA A 112 8.38 33.18 -13.97
C ALA A 112 9.25 33.10 -15.24
N ARG A 113 8.95 33.89 -16.28
CA ARG A 113 9.81 34.00 -17.47
C ARG A 113 11.21 34.53 -17.11
N ASN A 114 11.26 35.57 -16.30
CA ASN A 114 12.53 36.16 -15.86
C ASN A 114 13.36 35.15 -15.05
N PHE A 115 12.74 34.37 -14.15
CA PHE A 115 13.44 33.29 -13.45
C PHE A 115 14.13 32.30 -14.39
N ILE A 116 13.39 31.80 -15.39
CA ILE A 116 13.87 30.79 -16.33
C ILE A 116 15.01 31.37 -17.20
N ALA A 117 14.89 32.63 -17.63
CA ALA A 117 15.93 33.34 -18.38
C ALA A 117 17.20 33.61 -17.54
N ASP A 118 17.05 34.03 -16.28
CA ASP A 118 18.18 34.26 -15.36
C ASP A 118 18.94 32.96 -15.02
N HIS A 119 18.26 31.80 -15.09
CA HIS A 119 18.79 30.47 -14.80
C HIS A 119 18.90 29.56 -16.03
N GLN A 120 19.00 30.15 -17.23
CA GLN A 120 18.88 29.46 -18.53
C GLN A 120 19.82 28.25 -18.73
N ALA A 121 21.00 28.24 -18.09
CA ALA A 121 21.95 27.12 -18.15
C ALA A 121 21.49 25.88 -17.37
N ILE A 122 20.58 26.02 -16.40
CA ILE A 122 19.96 24.91 -15.67
C ILE A 122 18.86 24.28 -16.55
N PHE A 123 18.05 25.14 -17.20
CA PHE A 123 17.04 24.79 -18.20
C PHE A 123 17.65 24.55 -19.60
N ALA A 124 18.73 23.77 -19.66
CA ALA A 124 19.45 23.50 -20.90
C ALA A 124 18.53 22.88 -21.96
N GLY A 125 18.57 23.41 -23.18
CA GLY A 125 17.76 22.97 -24.33
C GLY A 125 16.33 23.51 -24.41
N LEU A 126 15.93 24.42 -23.51
CA LEU A 126 14.64 25.12 -23.54
C LEU A 126 14.83 26.61 -23.82
N ASN A 127 14.24 27.15 -24.88
CA ASN A 127 14.24 28.59 -25.16
C ASN A 127 13.00 29.27 -24.55
N ILE A 128 13.15 30.49 -24.04
CA ILE A 128 12.05 31.23 -23.40
C ILE A 128 10.87 31.52 -24.36
N ASP A 129 11.17 31.68 -25.67
CA ASP A 129 10.17 31.86 -26.73
C ASP A 129 9.38 30.57 -27.03
N GLN A 130 9.84 29.41 -26.56
CA GLN A 130 9.10 28.15 -26.63
C GLN A 130 8.09 27.99 -25.48
N LEU A 131 7.98 28.95 -24.56
CA LEU A 131 7.03 28.88 -23.44
C LEU A 131 5.79 29.75 -23.71
N GLN A 132 4.62 29.12 -23.85
CA GLN A 132 3.32 29.79 -23.92
C GLN A 132 2.61 29.72 -22.56
N PHE A 133 2.28 30.87 -21.98
CA PHE A 133 1.59 30.94 -20.68
C PHE A 133 0.17 30.37 -20.76
N ASN A 134 -0.12 29.37 -19.91
CA ASN A 134 -1.45 28.79 -19.77
C ASN A 134 -2.20 29.52 -18.66
N ALA A 135 -3.07 30.46 -19.04
CA ALA A 135 -3.88 31.24 -18.11
C ALA A 135 -4.94 30.42 -17.35
N ASN A 136 -5.28 29.21 -17.81
CA ASN A 136 -6.29 28.35 -17.19
C ASN A 136 -5.68 27.41 -16.13
N ARG A 137 -4.44 26.94 -16.35
CA ARG A 137 -3.66 26.16 -15.36
C ARG A 137 -2.70 27.00 -14.51
N SER A 138 -2.71 28.33 -14.67
CA SER A 138 -2.03 29.27 -13.78
C SER A 138 -3.03 29.94 -12.84
N LYS A 139 -2.86 29.81 -11.53
CA LYS A 139 -3.83 30.30 -10.53
C LYS A 139 -3.17 30.79 -9.24
N ALA A 140 -3.87 31.65 -8.51
CA ALA A 140 -3.51 31.97 -7.13
C ALA A 140 -3.77 30.75 -6.24
N ALA A 141 -2.79 30.35 -5.44
CA ALA A 141 -2.87 29.20 -4.53
C ALA A 141 -1.79 29.33 -3.45
N LEU A 142 -2.00 28.73 -2.27
CA LEU A 142 -1.04 28.70 -1.15
C LEU A 142 -0.55 30.11 -0.72
N GLY A 143 -1.41 31.12 -0.88
CA GLY A 143 -1.08 32.54 -0.65
C GLY A 143 -0.15 33.18 -1.69
N GLY A 144 0.24 32.45 -2.74
CA GLY A 144 1.12 32.89 -3.81
C GLY A 144 0.49 32.77 -5.20
N GLN A 145 1.30 32.42 -6.20
CA GLN A 145 0.91 32.20 -7.59
C GLN A 145 1.58 30.92 -8.13
N VAL A 146 0.79 30.03 -8.74
CA VAL A 146 1.30 28.92 -9.54
C VAL A 146 1.16 29.30 -11.01
N VAL A 147 2.26 29.18 -11.76
CA VAL A 147 2.37 29.61 -13.17
C VAL A 147 2.76 28.42 -14.03
N ARG A 148 1.96 28.12 -15.06
CA ARG A 148 2.18 27.01 -16.00
C ARG A 148 2.44 27.54 -17.42
N PHE A 149 3.50 27.04 -18.06
CA PHE A 149 3.80 27.30 -19.46
C PHE A 149 3.76 26.01 -20.29
N GLU A 150 2.90 25.95 -21.29
CA GLU A 150 2.98 24.90 -22.33
C GLU A 150 4.25 25.11 -23.16
N GLN A 151 4.90 24.03 -23.58
CA GLN A 151 5.96 24.12 -24.59
C GLN A 151 5.35 24.22 -25.99
N VAL A 152 5.88 25.12 -26.80
CA VAL A 152 5.42 25.46 -28.15
C VAL A 152 6.64 25.61 -29.05
N VAL A 153 6.63 24.97 -30.22
CA VAL A 153 7.71 25.10 -31.21
C VAL A 153 7.12 25.51 -32.55
N ASN A 154 7.65 26.58 -33.12
CA ASN A 154 7.14 27.22 -34.35
C ASN A 154 5.64 27.58 -34.30
N GLY A 155 5.11 27.88 -33.12
CA GLY A 155 3.69 28.19 -32.89
C GLY A 155 2.78 26.97 -32.70
N ILE A 156 3.34 25.76 -32.67
CA ILE A 156 2.62 24.49 -32.51
C ILE A 156 2.88 23.94 -31.11
N LYS A 157 1.83 23.61 -30.34
CA LYS A 157 1.98 23.04 -29.00
C LYS A 157 2.66 21.67 -29.06
N VAL A 158 3.64 21.44 -28.18
CA VAL A 158 4.16 20.11 -27.82
C VAL A 158 3.36 19.59 -26.65
N ASP A 159 2.65 18.48 -26.83
CA ASP A 159 1.76 17.97 -25.79
C ASP A 159 2.53 17.32 -24.63
N GLY A 160 1.90 17.25 -23.45
CA GLY A 160 2.52 16.79 -22.20
C GLY A 160 3.70 17.61 -21.67
N SER A 161 4.17 18.65 -22.38
CA SER A 161 5.50 19.23 -22.19
C SER A 161 5.46 20.70 -21.76
N GLY A 162 6.35 21.12 -20.86
CA GLY A 162 6.50 22.53 -20.47
C GLY A 162 7.19 22.76 -19.12
N VAL A 163 6.86 23.89 -18.47
CA VAL A 163 7.39 24.26 -17.15
C VAL A 163 6.26 24.74 -16.22
N GLY A 164 6.37 24.44 -14.93
CA GLY A 164 5.59 25.03 -13.84
C GLY A 164 6.49 25.83 -12.89
N VAL A 165 6.03 26.97 -12.37
CA VAL A 165 6.78 27.84 -11.44
C VAL A 165 5.88 28.27 -10.29
N VAL A 166 6.34 28.12 -9.05
CA VAL A 166 5.64 28.54 -7.83
C VAL A 166 6.28 29.81 -7.29
N ILE A 167 5.49 30.87 -7.08
CA ILE A 167 5.91 32.19 -6.63
C ILE A 167 5.16 32.57 -5.34
N ASP A 168 5.84 33.10 -4.32
CA ASP A 168 5.18 33.58 -3.10
C ASP A 168 4.62 35.02 -3.21
N ALA A 169 3.84 35.44 -2.22
CA ALA A 169 3.24 36.78 -2.12
C ALA A 169 4.25 37.94 -2.19
N ASN A 170 5.53 37.69 -1.88
CA ASN A 170 6.61 38.67 -1.91
C ASN A 170 7.40 38.63 -3.24
N ASN A 171 6.89 37.91 -4.25
CA ASN A 171 7.50 37.67 -5.56
C ASN A 171 8.84 36.92 -5.48
N HIS A 172 8.95 35.89 -4.63
CA HIS A 172 10.06 34.93 -4.68
C HIS A 172 9.62 33.64 -5.37
N VAL A 173 10.40 33.14 -6.33
CA VAL A 173 10.24 31.76 -6.80
C VAL A 173 10.64 30.82 -5.66
N ARG A 174 9.74 29.89 -5.34
CA ARG A 174 9.85 28.88 -4.27
C ARG A 174 10.16 27.49 -4.82
N GLY A 175 9.71 27.23 -6.03
CA GLY A 175 10.08 26.05 -6.80
C GLY A 175 9.74 26.14 -8.28
N VAL A 176 10.31 25.24 -9.07
CA VAL A 176 10.09 25.09 -10.51
C VAL A 176 10.03 23.60 -10.84
N MET A 177 9.11 23.18 -11.70
CA MET A 177 8.97 21.81 -12.17
C MET A 177 8.95 21.72 -13.71
N GLY A 178 9.43 20.61 -14.24
CA GLY A 178 9.31 20.21 -15.65
C GLY A 178 8.15 19.23 -15.88
N PRO A 179 8.26 18.27 -16.82
CA PRO A 179 9.31 18.11 -17.82
C PRO A 179 9.03 18.93 -19.09
N TYR A 180 10.11 19.34 -19.78
CA TYR A 180 10.07 19.92 -21.13
C TYR A 180 10.86 19.03 -22.10
N GLN A 181 10.61 19.14 -23.40
CA GLN A 181 11.42 18.46 -24.42
C GLN A 181 12.71 19.25 -24.70
N LYS A 182 13.85 18.61 -24.45
CA LYS A 182 15.20 19.16 -24.64
C LYS A 182 15.56 19.23 -26.12
N ASP A 183 16.07 20.38 -26.57
CA ASP A 183 16.56 20.60 -27.94
C ASP A 183 15.53 20.26 -29.05
N PHE A 184 14.23 20.35 -28.72
CA PHE A 184 13.14 19.86 -29.57
C PHE A 184 13.03 20.63 -30.89
N ASN A 185 13.30 19.95 -32.00
CA ASN A 185 13.31 20.51 -33.34
C ASN A 185 12.79 19.49 -34.37
N LEU A 186 11.53 19.62 -34.75
CA LEU A 186 10.86 18.79 -35.75
C LEU A 186 10.22 19.62 -36.86
N ALA A 187 9.92 18.98 -37.98
CA ALA A 187 9.26 19.61 -39.11
C ALA A 187 7.86 20.10 -38.73
N SER A 188 7.67 21.42 -38.71
CA SER A 188 6.42 22.10 -38.35
C SER A 188 5.54 22.43 -39.56
N GLN A 189 5.77 21.78 -40.70
CA GLN A 189 4.96 21.93 -41.92
C GLN A 189 4.24 20.61 -42.19
N PRO A 190 2.90 20.61 -42.29
CA PRO A 190 2.14 19.42 -42.67
C PRO A 190 2.07 19.29 -44.19
N GLU A 191 2.26 18.08 -44.71
CA GLU A 191 1.99 17.74 -46.12
C GLU A 191 0.47 17.61 -46.39
N LEU A 192 -0.31 17.31 -45.35
CA LEU A 192 -1.78 17.25 -45.39
C LEU A 192 -2.41 18.60 -44.98
N SER A 193 -3.38 19.10 -45.76
CA SER A 193 -4.11 20.32 -45.38
C SER A 193 -5.13 20.08 -44.27
N ALA A 194 -5.51 21.14 -43.54
CA ALA A 194 -6.56 21.11 -42.52
C ALA A 194 -7.89 20.53 -43.07
N GLU A 195 -8.30 20.97 -44.26
CA GLU A 195 -9.50 20.48 -44.95
C GLU A 195 -9.38 19.02 -45.37
N SER A 196 -8.15 18.58 -45.69
CA SER A 196 -7.86 17.19 -46.06
C SER A 196 -7.90 16.26 -44.84
N ALA A 197 -7.48 16.74 -43.66
CA ALA A 197 -7.65 16.03 -42.40
C ALA A 197 -9.14 15.92 -41.99
N VAL A 198 -9.92 17.00 -42.13
CA VAL A 198 -11.38 16.98 -41.93
C VAL A 198 -12.07 16.05 -42.94
N LEU A 199 -11.58 16.00 -44.18
CA LEU A 199 -12.07 15.05 -45.18
C LEU A 199 -11.78 13.60 -44.75
N ALA A 200 -10.57 13.30 -44.27
CA ALA A 200 -10.21 11.97 -43.76
C ALA A 200 -11.12 11.55 -42.58
N ALA A 201 -11.35 12.43 -41.60
CA ALA A 201 -12.29 12.19 -40.51
C ALA A 201 -13.73 11.98 -41.00
N SER A 202 -14.24 12.80 -41.93
CA SER A 202 -15.59 12.64 -42.47
C SER A 202 -15.77 11.32 -43.24
N GLN A 203 -14.78 10.89 -44.03
CA GLN A 203 -14.78 9.58 -44.69
C GLN A 203 -14.72 8.44 -43.65
N ASN A 204 -13.97 8.64 -42.58
CA ASN A 204 -13.84 7.72 -41.46
C ASN A 204 -15.11 7.64 -40.57
N LEU A 205 -15.99 8.65 -40.57
CA LEU A 205 -17.35 8.57 -39.99
C LEU A 205 -18.39 7.99 -40.94
N LEU A 206 -18.30 8.27 -42.25
CA LEU A 206 -19.31 7.85 -43.25
C LEU A 206 -19.55 6.34 -43.29
N GLN A 207 -18.54 5.52 -42.96
CA GLN A 207 -18.68 4.06 -42.85
C GLN A 207 -19.65 3.60 -41.75
N PHE A 208 -20.03 4.47 -40.81
CA PHE A 208 -21.00 4.21 -39.72
C PHE A 208 -22.35 4.91 -39.94
N GLN A 209 -22.58 5.50 -41.12
CA GLN A 209 -23.83 6.19 -41.45
C GLN A 209 -25.02 5.21 -41.48
N LYS A 210 -26.13 5.60 -40.85
CA LYS A 210 -27.35 4.78 -40.73
C LYS A 210 -28.39 5.25 -41.77
N ASP A 211 -29.17 4.33 -42.33
CA ASP A 211 -30.31 4.68 -43.19
C ASP A 211 -31.49 5.16 -42.34
N ILE A 212 -31.66 6.49 -42.22
CA ILE A 212 -32.69 7.14 -41.40
C ILE A 212 -33.84 7.60 -42.30
N PRO A 213 -35.07 7.08 -42.14
CA PRO A 213 -36.21 7.48 -42.97
C PRO A 213 -36.51 8.97 -42.91
N ALA A 214 -36.89 9.57 -44.04
CA ALA A 214 -37.16 11.01 -44.16
C ALA A 214 -38.14 11.54 -43.08
N ALA A 215 -39.24 10.83 -42.82
CA ALA A 215 -40.22 11.23 -41.81
C ALA A 215 -39.70 11.18 -40.35
N ALA A 216 -38.57 10.50 -40.08
CA ALA A 216 -37.86 10.60 -38.81
C ALA A 216 -36.87 11.76 -38.82
N MET A 217 -36.18 12.01 -39.94
CA MET A 217 -35.34 13.20 -40.12
C MET A 217 -36.15 14.50 -40.01
N ASP A 218 -37.40 14.55 -40.48
CA ASP A 218 -38.30 15.70 -40.30
C ASP A 218 -38.55 16.06 -38.82
N VAL A 219 -38.48 15.06 -37.93
CA VAL A 219 -38.65 15.23 -36.47
C VAL A 219 -37.33 15.50 -35.75
N LEU A 220 -36.22 14.90 -36.20
CA LEU A 220 -34.90 15.05 -35.60
C LEU A 220 -34.16 16.34 -36.04
N THR A 221 -34.40 16.81 -37.27
CA THR A 221 -33.71 18.00 -37.83
C THR A 221 -33.89 19.27 -36.97
N PRO A 222 -35.07 19.59 -36.40
CA PRO A 222 -35.19 20.69 -35.44
C PRO A 222 -34.26 20.56 -34.24
N ALA A 223 -34.15 19.37 -33.64
CA ALA A 223 -33.27 19.12 -32.51
C ALA A 223 -31.79 19.21 -32.90
N PHE A 224 -31.40 18.62 -34.04
CA PHE A 224 -30.03 18.73 -34.57
C PHE A 224 -29.65 20.19 -34.89
N ASN A 225 -30.57 20.98 -35.43
CA ASN A 225 -30.34 22.41 -35.67
C ASN A 225 -30.17 23.19 -34.36
N THR A 226 -30.95 22.90 -33.32
CA THR A 226 -30.77 23.49 -31.99
C THR A 226 -29.43 23.07 -31.36
N ILE A 227 -29.02 21.80 -31.51
CA ILE A 227 -27.72 21.32 -31.01
C ILE A 227 -26.58 22.02 -31.76
N ALA A 228 -26.64 22.17 -33.08
CA ALA A 228 -25.68 22.94 -33.87
C ALA A 228 -25.61 24.42 -33.43
N GLU A 229 -26.76 25.05 -33.13
CA GLU A 229 -26.82 26.41 -32.59
C GLU A 229 -26.15 26.51 -31.21
N LYS A 230 -26.32 25.52 -30.33
CA LYS A 230 -25.68 25.47 -29.01
C LYS A 230 -24.19 25.15 -29.05
N LEU A 231 -23.74 24.31 -30.00
CA LEU A 231 -22.32 24.04 -30.25
C LEU A 231 -21.58 25.28 -30.80
N GLY A 232 -22.29 26.28 -31.32
CA GLY A 232 -21.73 27.57 -31.69
C GLY A 232 -20.68 27.45 -32.80
N VAL A 233 -19.41 27.66 -32.47
CA VAL A 233 -18.31 27.46 -33.43
C VAL A 233 -18.01 25.98 -33.69
N PHE A 234 -18.18 25.11 -32.70
CA PHE A 234 -17.84 23.69 -32.77
C PHE A 234 -18.81 22.85 -33.62
N GLN A 235 -19.89 23.45 -34.15
CA GLN A 235 -20.70 22.83 -35.20
C GLN A 235 -19.92 22.63 -36.51
N THR A 236 -18.81 23.35 -36.69
CA THR A 236 -17.90 23.25 -37.84
C THR A 236 -16.51 22.81 -37.35
N PRO A 237 -15.84 21.85 -38.01
CA PRO A 237 -14.49 21.45 -37.64
C PRO A 237 -13.48 22.59 -37.71
N MET A 238 -12.65 22.71 -36.66
CA MET A 238 -11.58 23.71 -36.54
C MET A 238 -10.23 22.99 -36.30
N PRO A 239 -9.49 22.62 -37.37
CA PRO A 239 -8.22 21.91 -37.24
C PRO A 239 -7.09 22.77 -36.68
N GLU A 240 -6.47 22.29 -35.62
CA GLU A 240 -5.25 22.84 -35.03
C GLU A 240 -4.10 21.85 -35.18
N LEU A 241 -2.88 22.35 -35.41
CA LEU A 241 -1.69 21.52 -35.35
C LEU A 241 -1.24 21.29 -33.90
N ARG A 242 -0.84 20.05 -33.59
CA ARG A 242 -0.23 19.63 -32.32
C ARG A 242 0.96 18.70 -32.62
N PHE A 243 2.01 18.74 -31.79
CA PHE A 243 2.98 17.65 -31.72
C PHE A 243 2.57 16.69 -30.60
N VAL A 244 2.41 15.41 -30.90
CA VAL A 244 2.06 14.34 -29.95
C VAL A 244 3.11 13.23 -29.99
N GLN A 245 3.36 12.57 -28.86
CA GLN A 245 4.24 11.40 -28.79
C GLN A 245 3.59 10.20 -29.50
N THR A 246 4.40 9.38 -30.16
CA THR A 246 4.03 8.10 -30.80
C THR A 246 5.15 7.07 -30.61
N ALA A 247 4.93 5.83 -31.07
CA ALA A 247 5.92 4.75 -31.03
C ALA A 247 7.25 5.04 -31.74
N ASN A 248 7.29 6.04 -32.62
CA ASN A 248 8.45 6.35 -33.47
C ASN A 248 9.10 7.71 -33.17
N GLY A 249 8.68 8.40 -32.10
CA GLY A 249 9.13 9.76 -31.76
C GLY A 249 7.94 10.67 -31.46
N HIS A 250 7.96 11.92 -31.90
CA HIS A 250 6.74 12.75 -31.92
C HIS A 250 6.24 12.90 -33.37
N SER A 251 4.93 12.77 -33.58
CA SER A 251 4.24 13.07 -34.83
C SER A 251 3.60 14.46 -34.81
N LEU A 252 3.47 15.07 -35.97
CA LEU A 252 2.66 16.29 -36.18
C LEU A 252 1.24 15.87 -36.57
N VAL A 253 0.22 16.33 -35.84
CA VAL A 253 -1.18 15.95 -36.06
C VAL A 253 -2.11 17.16 -36.20
N TRP A 254 -3.19 16.99 -36.96
CA TRP A 254 -4.35 17.88 -36.97
C TRP A 254 -5.39 17.39 -35.95
N GLN A 255 -5.67 18.17 -34.91
CA GLN A 255 -6.74 17.91 -33.95
C GLN A 255 -7.97 18.79 -34.22
N PHE A 256 -9.18 18.24 -34.18
CA PHE A 256 -10.45 19.00 -34.25
C PHE A 256 -11.64 18.24 -33.68
N TYR A 257 -12.75 18.95 -33.53
CA TYR A 257 -14.08 18.38 -33.29
C TYR A 257 -14.88 18.25 -34.57
N TYR A 258 -15.66 17.18 -34.70
CA TYR A 258 -16.54 16.93 -35.83
C TYR A 258 -17.96 16.65 -35.35
N TYR A 259 -18.84 17.65 -35.41
CA TYR A 259 -20.26 17.43 -35.20
C TYR A 259 -20.85 16.66 -36.38
N SER A 260 -21.56 15.57 -36.08
CA SER A 260 -22.25 14.76 -37.07
C SER A 260 -23.69 14.49 -36.62
N THR A 261 -24.62 14.53 -37.58
CA THR A 261 -26.04 14.20 -37.37
C THR A 261 -26.36 12.75 -37.71
N ASN A 262 -25.49 12.06 -38.47
CA ASN A 262 -25.67 10.66 -38.86
C ASN A 262 -24.32 9.99 -39.25
N PRO A 263 -23.68 9.21 -38.36
CA PRO A 263 -24.10 8.90 -36.99
C PRO A 263 -24.17 10.17 -36.13
N PHE A 264 -25.12 10.26 -35.21
CA PHE A 264 -25.23 11.40 -34.30
C PHE A 264 -24.11 11.33 -33.24
N GLY A 265 -23.36 12.43 -33.08
CA GLY A 265 -22.27 12.57 -32.11
C GLY A 265 -21.46 13.85 -32.33
N VAL A 266 -20.53 14.15 -31.43
CA VAL A 266 -19.55 15.23 -31.53
C VAL A 266 -18.19 14.59 -31.34
N PHE A 267 -17.45 14.38 -32.43
CA PHE A 267 -16.29 13.51 -32.40
C PHE A 267 -14.97 14.28 -32.26
N LYS A 268 -14.17 14.02 -31.22
CA LYS A 268 -12.76 14.43 -31.14
C LYS A 268 -11.98 13.60 -32.15
N TYR A 269 -11.16 14.24 -32.98
CA TYR A 269 -10.27 13.60 -33.94
C TYR A 269 -8.83 14.07 -33.75
N MET A 270 -7.87 13.16 -33.92
CA MET A 270 -6.49 13.50 -34.31
C MET A 270 -6.12 12.73 -35.58
N VAL A 271 -5.59 13.44 -36.56
CA VAL A 271 -5.19 12.91 -37.86
C VAL A 271 -3.72 13.23 -38.09
N ASP A 272 -2.89 12.25 -38.46
CA ASP A 272 -1.50 12.50 -38.78
C ASP A 272 -1.39 13.49 -39.94
N ALA A 273 -0.64 14.57 -39.74
CA ALA A 273 -0.59 15.70 -40.65
C ALA A 273 0.36 15.50 -41.84
N GLN A 274 0.97 14.31 -41.95
CA GLN A 274 1.76 13.87 -43.10
C GLN A 274 1.04 12.74 -43.85
N SER A 275 0.57 11.69 -43.14
CA SER A 275 -0.02 10.50 -43.77
C SER A 275 -1.54 10.54 -43.96
N GLY A 276 -2.27 11.32 -43.15
CA GLY A 276 -3.74 11.28 -43.10
C GLY A 276 -4.32 10.11 -42.31
N GLU A 277 -3.50 9.36 -41.58
CA GLU A 277 -3.95 8.28 -40.70
C GLU A 277 -4.71 8.83 -39.48
N ILE A 278 -5.79 8.14 -39.08
CA ILE A 278 -6.61 8.54 -37.93
C ILE A 278 -5.98 7.98 -36.65
N LEU A 279 -5.04 8.74 -36.07
CA LEU A 279 -4.36 8.33 -34.84
C LEU A 279 -5.29 8.34 -33.62
N TYR A 280 -6.34 9.17 -33.62
CA TYR A 280 -7.31 9.25 -32.52
C TYR A 280 -8.75 9.59 -32.98
N ARG A 281 -9.75 8.97 -32.34
CA ARG A 281 -11.19 9.26 -32.51
C ARG A 281 -12.00 8.93 -31.25
N GLU A 282 -12.89 9.82 -30.80
CA GLU A 282 -13.76 9.65 -29.61
C GLU A 282 -15.07 10.49 -29.73
N ASP A 283 -16.18 10.13 -29.06
CA ASP A 283 -17.47 10.90 -29.00
C ASP A 283 -17.66 11.59 -27.62
N GLN A 284 -18.50 12.63 -27.52
CA GLN A 284 -18.46 13.59 -26.39
C GLN A 284 -19.83 14.01 -25.79
N VAL A 285 -20.97 13.51 -26.28
CA VAL A 285 -22.30 14.14 -26.05
C VAL A 285 -23.05 13.64 -24.79
N ARG A 286 -22.40 13.46 -23.62
CA ARG A 286 -23.06 12.88 -22.41
C ARG A 286 -22.57 13.37 -21.03
N THR A 287 -22.70 14.65 -20.69
CA THR A 287 -22.62 15.13 -19.28
C THR A 287 -23.53 16.34 -18.99
N ALA A 288 -23.97 16.44 -17.73
CA ALA A 288 -24.57 17.59 -17.01
C ALA A 288 -25.97 18.15 -17.40
N GLU A 289 -26.91 18.11 -16.44
CA GLU A 289 -27.93 19.15 -16.13
C GLU A 289 -28.52 18.89 -14.72
N GLY A 290 -29.26 19.84 -14.11
CA GLY A 290 -29.90 19.64 -12.79
C GLY A 290 -30.63 20.85 -12.19
N TYR A 291 -31.50 20.62 -11.19
CA TYR A 291 -32.22 21.64 -10.38
C TYR A 291 -32.59 21.10 -8.98
N GLU A 292 -32.50 21.92 -7.92
CA GLU A 292 -32.81 21.58 -6.50
C GLU A 292 -34.31 21.65 -6.16
N PRO A 293 -34.93 20.61 -5.55
CA PRO A 293 -36.34 20.64 -5.13
C PRO A 293 -36.59 20.30 -3.62
N THR A 294 -37.68 19.60 -3.25
CA THR A 294 -38.31 19.71 -1.90
C THR A 294 -37.97 18.62 -0.87
N ASP A 295 -37.81 19.02 0.40
CA ASP A 295 -37.52 18.22 1.59
C ASP A 295 -38.01 16.75 1.59
N GLN A 296 -37.04 15.82 1.65
CA GLN A 296 -37.24 14.37 1.83
C GLN A 296 -36.47 13.85 3.06
N PHE A 297 -36.80 12.65 3.55
CA PHE A 297 -36.19 12.07 4.76
C PHE A 297 -35.82 10.59 4.60
N ALA A 298 -34.75 10.16 5.27
CA ALA A 298 -34.25 8.80 5.29
C ALA A 298 -33.78 8.35 6.69
N ASP A 299 -33.77 7.04 6.93
CA ASP A 299 -33.05 6.44 8.06
C ASP A 299 -31.66 5.94 7.64
N TYR A 300 -30.65 6.12 8.49
CA TYR A 300 -29.27 5.68 8.27
C TYR A 300 -28.51 5.51 9.59
N PHE A 301 -27.34 4.87 9.57
CA PHE A 301 -26.41 4.85 10.70
C PHE A 301 -25.35 5.95 10.52
N PRO A 302 -25.05 6.79 11.54
CA PRO A 302 -24.04 7.85 11.41
C PRO A 302 -22.62 7.34 11.14
N THR A 303 -22.29 6.16 11.67
CA THR A 303 -21.01 5.46 11.45
C THR A 303 -21.26 4.05 10.90
N PHE A 304 -21.84 3.16 11.70
CA PHE A 304 -22.22 1.80 11.34
C PHE A 304 -23.20 1.23 12.39
N PRO A 305 -23.90 0.11 12.11
CA PRO A 305 -24.69 -0.59 13.11
C PRO A 305 -23.82 -1.04 14.30
N PRO A 306 -24.31 -0.95 15.56
CA PRO A 306 -23.52 -1.33 16.73
C PRO A 306 -23.03 -2.78 16.70
N ILE A 307 -21.76 -2.98 17.03
CA ILE A 307 -21.15 -4.31 17.11
C ILE A 307 -21.59 -4.99 18.40
N THR A 308 -22.51 -5.95 18.29
CA THR A 308 -23.08 -6.72 19.40
C THR A 308 -22.76 -8.21 19.25
N ALA A 309 -22.93 -8.99 20.33
CA ALA A 309 -22.79 -10.45 20.25
C ALA A 309 -23.84 -11.04 19.28
N GLU A 310 -25.04 -10.47 19.24
CA GLU A 310 -26.13 -10.85 18.34
C GLU A 310 -25.76 -10.60 16.86
N LEU A 311 -25.06 -9.51 16.54
CA LEU A 311 -24.47 -9.31 15.21
C LEU A 311 -23.35 -10.33 14.93
N GLN A 312 -22.40 -10.46 15.85
CA GLN A 312 -21.19 -11.28 15.70
C GLN A 312 -21.45 -12.79 15.64
N ASP A 313 -22.53 -13.29 16.26
CA ASP A 313 -22.86 -14.72 16.33
C ASP A 313 -24.12 -15.10 15.54
N ASN A 314 -25.05 -14.16 15.31
CA ASN A 314 -26.33 -14.43 14.63
C ASN A 314 -26.59 -13.54 13.42
N CYS A 315 -25.71 -12.60 13.06
CA CYS A 315 -25.90 -11.62 11.98
C CYS A 315 -27.13 -10.70 12.19
N GLU A 316 -27.51 -10.43 13.46
CA GLU A 316 -28.76 -9.75 13.82
C GLU A 316 -28.53 -8.37 14.47
N ILE A 317 -29.11 -7.31 13.89
CA ILE A 317 -29.03 -5.94 14.41
C ILE A 317 -30.20 -5.67 15.38
N ILE A 318 -29.86 -5.53 16.65
CA ILE A 318 -30.81 -5.37 17.76
C ILE A 318 -31.30 -3.92 17.97
N ASP A 319 -32.41 -3.80 18.70
CA ASP A 319 -32.92 -2.54 19.26
C ASP A 319 -32.38 -2.26 20.68
N GLU A 320 -32.67 -1.06 21.24
CA GLU A 320 -32.15 -0.62 22.55
C GLU A 320 -32.51 -1.56 23.73
N ASP A 321 -33.57 -2.37 23.61
CA ASP A 321 -34.01 -3.35 24.61
C ASP A 321 -33.42 -4.76 24.36
N GLY A 322 -32.57 -4.93 23.33
CA GLY A 322 -32.03 -6.22 22.89
C GLY A 322 -33.01 -7.06 22.06
N GLY A 323 -34.05 -6.44 21.51
CA GLY A 323 -35.04 -7.07 20.65
C GLY A 323 -34.73 -6.93 19.15
N LEU A 324 -35.61 -7.50 18.34
CA LEU A 324 -35.59 -7.43 16.87
C LEU A 324 -36.85 -6.77 16.31
N THR A 325 -37.53 -5.90 17.09
CA THR A 325 -38.89 -5.41 16.74
C THR A 325 -39.16 -3.93 16.99
N ALA A 326 -38.35 -3.25 17.80
CA ALA A 326 -38.30 -1.79 17.87
C ALA A 326 -37.19 -1.24 16.96
N ARG A 327 -37.08 0.09 16.84
CA ARG A 327 -36.05 0.77 16.02
C ARG A 327 -34.64 0.21 16.36
N PRO A 328 -33.82 -0.20 15.36
CA PRO A 328 -32.43 -0.61 15.60
C PRO A 328 -31.64 0.44 16.40
N GLN A 329 -30.76 -0.01 17.29
CA GLN A 329 -29.93 0.88 18.11
C GLN A 329 -29.08 1.80 17.21
N ASP A 330 -28.95 3.07 17.59
CA ASP A 330 -28.16 4.12 16.91
C ASP A 330 -28.54 4.46 15.44
N LEU A 331 -29.58 3.82 14.88
CA LEU A 331 -30.18 4.24 13.62
C LEU A 331 -30.81 5.64 13.78
N LEU A 332 -30.38 6.63 13.00
CA LEU A 332 -30.94 7.99 12.99
C LEU A 332 -31.91 8.20 11.82
N ARG A 333 -32.78 9.22 11.94
CA ARG A 333 -33.68 9.69 10.86
C ARG A 333 -33.30 11.12 10.50
N ILE A 334 -32.88 11.36 9.27
CA ILE A 334 -32.36 12.66 8.81
C ILE A 334 -33.07 13.15 7.55
N LYS A 335 -32.87 14.44 7.23
CA LYS A 335 -33.26 15.00 5.93
C LYS A 335 -32.26 14.54 4.87
N LEU A 336 -32.73 14.05 3.73
CA LEU A 336 -31.88 13.86 2.56
C LEU A 336 -31.50 15.24 2.00
N ARG A 337 -30.20 15.54 2.03
CA ARG A 337 -29.62 16.82 1.60
C ARG A 337 -29.23 16.72 0.12
N LYS A 338 -29.25 17.85 -0.59
CA LYS A 338 -28.86 17.98 -2.01
C LYS A 338 -29.60 17.06 -3.00
N PHE A 339 -30.71 16.46 -2.60
CA PHE A 339 -31.42 15.41 -3.33
C PHE A 339 -32.35 15.97 -4.42
N ASP A 340 -32.37 15.34 -5.60
CA ASP A 340 -33.27 15.73 -6.68
C ASP A 340 -34.63 15.02 -6.59
N ASP A 341 -35.73 15.77 -6.43
CA ASP A 341 -37.10 15.23 -6.48
C ASP A 341 -37.48 14.57 -7.81
N SER A 342 -36.69 14.73 -8.89
CA SER A 342 -36.89 13.94 -10.11
C SER A 342 -36.86 12.43 -9.81
N ASN A 343 -36.13 12.01 -8.78
CA ASN A 343 -36.10 10.63 -8.26
C ASN A 343 -37.42 10.14 -7.66
N ARG A 344 -38.40 11.01 -7.39
CA ARG A 344 -39.79 10.56 -7.14
C ARG A 344 -40.42 9.90 -8.39
N VAL A 345 -39.76 10.02 -9.55
CA VAL A 345 -40.07 9.35 -10.81
C VAL A 345 -38.90 8.47 -11.29
N THR A 346 -37.64 8.93 -11.26
CA THR A 346 -36.46 8.16 -11.73
C THR A 346 -35.91 7.13 -10.72
N GLY A 347 -36.22 7.26 -9.43
CA GLY A 347 -35.94 6.21 -8.43
C GLY A 347 -36.72 4.91 -8.68
N VAL A 348 -37.70 4.95 -9.58
CA VAL A 348 -38.38 3.76 -10.13
C VAL A 348 -37.44 2.92 -11.02
N GLU A 349 -36.30 3.46 -11.45
CA GLU A 349 -35.29 2.77 -12.28
C GLU A 349 -34.03 2.36 -11.47
N GLY A 350 -34.08 2.43 -10.14
CA GLY A 350 -32.99 1.95 -9.27
C GLY A 350 -31.81 2.92 -9.09
N VAL A 351 -32.02 4.22 -9.32
CA VAL A 351 -31.00 5.29 -9.20
C VAL A 351 -31.45 6.38 -8.21
N LEU A 352 -30.51 6.93 -7.44
CA LEU A 352 -30.68 8.12 -6.60
C LEU A 352 -29.73 9.23 -7.09
N THR A 353 -30.18 10.49 -7.20
CA THR A 353 -29.36 11.60 -7.71
C THR A 353 -29.47 12.87 -6.86
N GLY A 354 -28.42 13.69 -6.89
CA GLY A 354 -28.34 14.98 -6.20
C GLY A 354 -27.14 15.81 -6.64
N LYS A 355 -26.91 16.99 -6.03
CA LYS A 355 -25.73 17.85 -6.33
C LYS A 355 -24.41 17.11 -6.13
N HIS A 356 -24.32 16.33 -5.04
CA HIS A 356 -23.07 15.75 -4.56
C HIS A 356 -22.93 14.24 -4.82
N ALA A 357 -24.04 13.49 -4.89
CA ALA A 357 -24.03 12.04 -5.03
C ALA A 357 -24.94 11.56 -6.18
N LEU A 358 -24.48 10.53 -6.89
CA LEU A 358 -25.27 9.75 -7.85
C LEU A 358 -25.07 8.27 -7.55
N ILE A 359 -26.09 7.61 -7.01
CA ILE A 359 -26.02 6.21 -6.60
C ILE A 359 -26.82 5.33 -7.56
N GLY A 360 -26.19 4.30 -8.12
CA GLY A 360 -26.84 3.23 -8.88
C GLY A 360 -26.70 1.86 -8.20
N SER A 361 -27.36 0.85 -8.78
CA SER A 361 -27.21 -0.55 -8.36
C SER A 361 -26.93 -1.47 -9.54
N ALA A 362 -26.04 -2.44 -9.36
CA ALA A 362 -25.69 -3.44 -10.36
C ALA A 362 -26.57 -4.71 -10.32
N LEU A 363 -27.59 -4.79 -9.45
CA LEU A 363 -28.54 -5.92 -9.44
C LEU A 363 -29.29 -6.03 -10.78
N PRO A 364 -29.41 -7.23 -11.39
CA PRO A 364 -30.09 -7.42 -12.68
C PRO A 364 -31.58 -7.04 -12.75
N THR A 365 -32.23 -6.80 -11.60
CA THR A 365 -33.62 -6.32 -11.52
C THR A 365 -33.74 -4.80 -11.36
N SER A 366 -32.64 -4.10 -11.06
CA SER A 366 -32.56 -2.65 -10.76
C SER A 366 -33.77 -2.16 -9.97
N SER A 367 -34.09 -2.87 -8.88
CA SER A 367 -35.43 -2.87 -8.27
C SER A 367 -35.90 -1.44 -7.98
N PRO A 368 -37.11 -1.04 -8.46
CA PRO A 368 -37.66 0.29 -8.21
C PRO A 368 -37.67 0.60 -6.71
N PHE A 369 -37.06 1.69 -6.25
CA PHE A 369 -37.13 2.12 -4.84
C PHE A 369 -38.58 2.53 -4.52
N PRO A 370 -39.44 1.72 -3.85
CA PRO A 370 -40.85 2.07 -3.74
C PRO A 370 -41.07 3.20 -2.73
N GLN A 371 -40.08 3.43 -1.85
CA GLN A 371 -40.02 4.57 -0.93
C GLN A 371 -39.81 5.90 -1.65
N ALA A 372 -39.17 5.92 -2.84
CA ALA A 372 -38.90 7.16 -3.58
C ALA A 372 -40.20 7.85 -4.03
N ALA A 373 -41.21 7.08 -4.43
CA ALA A 373 -42.55 7.59 -4.74
C ALA A 373 -43.31 8.18 -3.53
N LEU A 374 -42.80 7.95 -2.30
CA LEU A 374 -43.36 8.48 -1.04
C LEU A 374 -42.52 9.65 -0.48
N GLY A 375 -41.27 9.81 -0.92
CA GLY A 375 -40.32 10.80 -0.39
C GLY A 375 -39.82 10.51 1.03
N THR A 376 -39.98 9.26 1.50
CA THR A 376 -39.70 8.85 2.89
C THR A 376 -39.08 7.46 2.93
N TYR A 377 -37.78 7.39 3.16
CA TYR A 377 -36.98 6.17 3.14
C TYR A 377 -36.77 5.63 4.57
N TYR A 378 -37.83 5.06 5.14
CA TYR A 378 -37.87 4.65 6.54
C TYR A 378 -37.65 3.14 6.70
N PHE A 379 -36.93 2.75 7.76
CA PHE A 379 -36.55 1.36 8.05
C PHE A 379 -36.81 0.96 9.52
N ASP A 380 -37.35 1.88 10.36
CA ASP A 380 -37.54 1.68 11.80
C ASP A 380 -38.76 0.82 12.24
N ARG A 381 -39.41 0.09 11.33
CA ARG A 381 -40.61 -0.74 11.61
C ARG A 381 -40.76 -1.97 10.71
N ASP A 382 -41.18 -3.08 11.29
CA ASP A 382 -41.36 -4.37 10.61
C ASP A 382 -42.81 -4.69 10.18
N GLU A 383 -43.74 -3.72 10.18
CA GLU A 383 -45.13 -3.90 9.69
C GLU A 383 -45.44 -3.10 8.41
N ALA A 384 -46.21 -3.72 7.50
CA ALA A 384 -46.77 -3.17 6.26
C ALA A 384 -45.82 -2.92 5.06
N SER A 385 -45.28 -4.00 4.51
CA SER A 385 -45.03 -4.22 3.06
C SER A 385 -43.97 -3.39 2.31
N VAL A 386 -43.31 -2.40 2.91
CA VAL A 386 -42.17 -1.67 2.28
C VAL A 386 -40.98 -1.47 3.23
N TYR A 387 -41.07 -1.99 4.46
CA TYR A 387 -40.20 -1.63 5.58
C TYR A 387 -39.60 -2.87 6.26
N GLY A 388 -38.37 -2.73 6.75
CA GLY A 388 -37.62 -3.77 7.46
C GLY A 388 -36.14 -3.40 7.61
N ARG A 389 -35.44 -4.07 8.51
CA ARG A 389 -34.00 -3.89 8.80
C ARG A 389 -33.10 -4.42 7.67
N VAL A 390 -31.83 -4.00 7.70
CA VAL A 390 -30.70 -4.72 7.09
C VAL A 390 -30.71 -6.19 7.57
N ASP A 391 -30.28 -7.10 6.71
CA ASP A 391 -30.35 -8.54 6.92
C ASP A 391 -29.12 -9.17 6.28
N GLU A 392 -28.06 -9.39 7.05
CA GLU A 392 -26.75 -9.87 6.56
C GLU A 392 -26.76 -11.39 6.24
N LYS A 393 -27.90 -11.87 5.73
CA LYS A 393 -28.16 -13.25 5.25
C LYS A 393 -28.95 -13.32 3.94
N ASP A 394 -29.75 -12.31 3.57
CA ASP A 394 -30.39 -12.21 2.24
C ASP A 394 -30.34 -10.78 1.68
N HIS A 395 -29.56 -10.62 0.62
CA HIS A 395 -29.21 -9.35 0.00
C HIS A 395 -29.85 -9.16 -1.38
N THR A 396 -30.69 -10.12 -1.81
CA THR A 396 -31.21 -10.18 -3.19
C THR A 396 -32.72 -9.94 -3.27
N THR A 397 -33.44 -9.93 -2.14
CA THR A 397 -34.91 -9.88 -2.13
C THR A 397 -35.51 -8.78 -1.24
N GLY A 398 -36.74 -8.36 -1.58
CA GLY A 398 -37.50 -7.39 -0.81
C GLY A 398 -37.02 -5.94 -0.95
N SER A 399 -37.50 -5.06 -0.07
CA SER A 399 -37.15 -3.63 -0.05
C SER A 399 -35.99 -3.27 0.89
N LYS A 400 -35.32 -4.29 1.47
CA LYS A 400 -34.14 -4.17 2.35
C LYS A 400 -32.89 -3.76 1.57
N VAL A 401 -32.76 -4.26 0.33
CA VAL A 401 -31.64 -4.06 -0.64
C VAL A 401 -31.43 -2.61 -1.11
N HIS A 402 -32.08 -1.66 -0.44
CA HIS A 402 -32.04 -0.24 -0.70
C HIS A 402 -31.30 0.55 0.38
N PHE A 403 -31.09 -0.05 1.57
CA PHE A 403 -30.55 0.63 2.73
C PHE A 403 -29.13 1.16 2.48
N ASP A 404 -28.27 0.31 1.89
CA ASP A 404 -26.89 0.61 1.58
C ASP A 404 -26.73 1.69 0.49
N GLY A 405 -27.55 1.65 -0.57
CA GLY A 405 -27.61 2.72 -1.56
C GLY A 405 -28.03 4.09 -0.99
N ILE A 406 -28.75 4.10 0.13
CA ILE A 406 -29.16 5.31 0.86
C ILE A 406 -28.04 5.78 1.81
N SER A 407 -27.42 4.85 2.54
CA SER A 407 -26.19 5.09 3.30
C SER A 407 -25.12 5.75 2.43
N GLN A 408 -24.85 5.18 1.24
CA GLN A 408 -23.95 5.71 0.22
C GLN A 408 -24.27 7.15 -0.19
N PHE A 409 -25.53 7.43 -0.53
CA PHE A 409 -25.96 8.78 -0.90
C PHE A 409 -25.63 9.79 0.22
N ILE A 410 -25.82 9.39 1.48
CA ILE A 410 -25.56 10.24 2.65
C ILE A 410 -24.06 10.38 2.92
N TYR A 411 -23.28 9.28 2.92
CA TYR A 411 -21.84 9.33 3.20
C TYR A 411 -21.05 10.08 2.13
N ILE A 412 -21.37 9.89 0.84
CA ILE A 412 -20.77 10.65 -0.26
C ILE A 412 -21.15 12.14 -0.17
N THR A 413 -22.40 12.46 0.21
CA THR A 413 -22.82 13.84 0.47
C THR A 413 -22.07 14.45 1.67
N ASN A 414 -21.87 13.70 2.76
CA ASN A 414 -21.08 14.13 3.91
C ASN A 414 -19.63 14.47 3.49
N LEU A 415 -18.98 13.61 2.71
CA LEU A 415 -17.63 13.85 2.20
C LEU A 415 -17.57 15.12 1.35
N LEU A 416 -18.47 15.27 0.37
CA LEU A 416 -18.42 16.45 -0.50
C LEU A 416 -18.84 17.74 0.22
N GLU A 417 -19.70 17.69 1.24
CA GLU A 417 -19.97 18.84 2.12
C GLU A 417 -18.73 19.20 2.97
N TYR A 418 -17.98 18.21 3.48
CA TYR A 418 -16.72 18.41 4.21
C TYR A 418 -15.64 19.06 3.32
N LEU A 419 -15.51 18.61 2.07
CA LEU A 419 -14.60 19.19 1.08
C LEU A 419 -15.05 20.58 0.61
N ASP A 420 -16.36 20.82 0.40
CA ASP A 420 -16.92 22.15 0.09
C ASP A 420 -16.54 23.14 1.21
N TYR A 421 -16.68 22.72 2.48
CA TYR A 421 -16.32 23.55 3.63
C TYR A 421 -14.81 23.82 3.73
N LEU A 422 -13.95 22.80 3.57
CA LEU A 422 -12.49 22.96 3.66
C LEU A 422 -11.88 23.82 2.55
N HIS A 423 -12.48 23.84 1.35
CA HIS A 423 -12.01 24.67 0.24
C HIS A 423 -12.59 26.09 0.24
N LYS A 424 -13.77 26.30 0.86
CA LYS A 424 -14.54 27.56 0.75
C LYS A 424 -14.76 28.23 2.10
N GLU A 425 -15.72 27.74 2.89
CA GLU A 425 -16.22 28.47 4.07
C GLU A 425 -15.24 28.47 5.26
N GLY A 426 -14.67 27.32 5.59
CA GLY A 426 -13.63 27.22 6.64
C GLY A 426 -12.30 27.85 6.23
N ASP A 427 -12.04 27.96 4.94
CA ASP A 427 -10.83 28.59 4.41
C ASP A 427 -10.90 30.12 4.45
N ALA A 428 -12.07 30.70 4.22
CA ALA A 428 -12.31 32.14 4.34
C ALA A 428 -12.04 32.66 5.77
N VAL A 429 -12.23 31.83 6.81
CA VAL A 429 -11.85 32.15 8.21
C VAL A 429 -10.35 32.41 8.35
N HIS A 430 -9.53 31.82 7.48
CA HIS A 430 -8.07 31.86 7.52
C HIS A 430 -7.43 32.82 6.50
N ALA A 431 -8.22 33.60 5.75
CA ALA A 431 -7.77 34.41 4.62
C ALA A 431 -6.63 35.41 4.97
N ARG A 432 -5.38 35.07 4.65
CA ARG A 432 -4.18 35.88 4.97
C ARG A 432 -3.87 37.00 3.97
N GLY A 433 -4.90 37.64 3.42
CA GLY A 433 -4.78 38.91 2.69
C GLY A 433 -4.74 38.83 1.16
N PHE A 434 -4.88 37.65 0.55
CA PHE A 434 -5.01 37.47 -0.90
C PHE A 434 -6.14 36.49 -1.23
N GLY A 435 -7.03 36.86 -2.15
CA GLY A 435 -8.16 36.01 -2.57
C GLY A 435 -9.25 35.81 -1.50
N ASN A 436 -10.06 34.77 -1.69
CA ASN A 436 -11.08 34.32 -0.73
C ASN A 436 -10.51 33.40 0.37
N GLY A 437 -9.37 32.75 0.11
CA GLY A 437 -8.82 31.67 0.93
C GLY A 437 -7.37 31.30 0.55
N SER A 438 -6.88 30.17 1.07
CA SER A 438 -5.58 29.55 0.79
C SER A 438 -5.66 28.45 -0.29
N PHE A 439 -6.82 27.80 -0.41
CA PHE A 439 -7.15 26.70 -1.32
C PHE A 439 -8.05 27.19 -2.48
N PRO A 440 -8.22 26.40 -3.56
CA PRO A 440 -9.09 26.78 -4.66
C PRO A 440 -10.56 26.39 -4.39
N ASP A 441 -11.50 27.30 -4.68
CA ASP A 441 -12.96 27.04 -4.66
C ASP A 441 -13.41 25.90 -5.59
N GLN A 442 -12.52 25.36 -6.44
CA GLN A 442 -12.78 24.30 -7.42
C GLN A 442 -11.80 23.12 -7.22
N TYR A 443 -12.38 21.93 -6.98
CA TYR A 443 -11.70 20.65 -6.76
C TYR A 443 -12.49 19.52 -7.47
N PRO A 444 -11.95 18.29 -7.60
CA PRO A 444 -12.66 17.18 -8.26
C PRO A 444 -14.02 16.90 -7.61
N ASN A 445 -15.04 16.64 -8.44
CA ASN A 445 -16.44 16.42 -8.04
C ASN A 445 -17.16 17.58 -7.31
N GLU A 446 -16.57 18.79 -7.23
CA GLU A 446 -17.23 19.99 -6.66
C GLU A 446 -18.55 20.36 -7.38
N SER A 447 -18.54 20.23 -8.72
CA SER A 447 -19.62 20.59 -9.65
C SER A 447 -20.20 19.40 -10.42
N THR A 448 -19.70 18.18 -10.17
CA THR A 448 -20.19 16.93 -10.78
C THR A 448 -20.35 15.89 -9.66
N PRO A 449 -21.57 15.35 -9.41
CA PRO A 449 -21.77 14.43 -8.30
C PRO A 449 -20.84 13.22 -8.39
N LEU A 450 -20.33 12.79 -7.25
CA LEU A 450 -19.55 11.56 -7.15
C LEU A 450 -20.48 10.36 -7.35
N VAL A 451 -20.04 9.40 -8.17
CA VAL A 451 -20.81 8.22 -8.54
C VAL A 451 -20.48 7.07 -7.58
N GLY A 452 -21.51 6.45 -7.00
CA GLY A 452 -21.42 5.22 -6.23
C GLY A 452 -22.28 4.12 -6.86
N VAL A 453 -21.81 2.87 -6.86
CA VAL A 453 -22.59 1.72 -7.36
C VAL A 453 -22.58 0.60 -6.33
N VAL A 454 -23.76 0.27 -5.80
CA VAL A 454 -23.94 -0.83 -4.83
C VAL A 454 -24.34 -2.14 -5.51
N HIS A 455 -24.25 -3.24 -4.76
CA HIS A 455 -24.53 -4.61 -5.21
C HIS A 455 -23.70 -5.04 -6.42
N ILE A 456 -22.43 -4.61 -6.43
CA ILE A 456 -21.46 -5.09 -7.43
C ILE A 456 -21.20 -6.58 -7.16
N PRO A 457 -21.46 -7.46 -8.14
CA PRO A 457 -21.18 -8.89 -8.00
C PRO A 457 -19.67 -9.14 -7.90
N ASN A 458 -19.28 -10.36 -7.56
CA ASN A 458 -17.89 -10.75 -7.47
C ASN A 458 -17.24 -10.82 -8.87
N VAL A 459 -16.81 -9.66 -9.36
CA VAL A 459 -16.12 -9.47 -10.65
C VAL A 459 -14.60 -9.66 -10.55
N LEU A 460 -14.07 -9.83 -9.33
CA LEU A 460 -12.63 -9.94 -9.07
C LEU A 460 -12.17 -11.41 -9.00
N ASP A 461 -12.95 -12.29 -8.37
CA ASP A 461 -12.68 -13.73 -8.27
C ASP A 461 -14.00 -14.55 -8.35
N ALA A 462 -14.65 -14.49 -9.51
CA ALA A 462 -15.96 -15.10 -9.73
C ALA A 462 -15.91 -16.65 -9.58
N PRO A 463 -16.79 -17.27 -8.77
CA PRO A 463 -16.79 -18.72 -8.57
C PRO A 463 -17.08 -19.47 -9.87
N THR A 464 -16.50 -20.67 -10.00
CA THR A 464 -16.50 -21.43 -11.27
C THR A 464 -17.26 -22.76 -11.23
N ASP A 465 -17.66 -23.27 -10.06
CA ASP A 465 -18.44 -24.50 -9.92
C ASP A 465 -19.92 -24.22 -9.55
N PRO A 466 -20.85 -24.24 -10.51
CA PRO A 466 -22.27 -24.03 -10.25
C PRO A 466 -22.97 -25.22 -9.57
N SER A 467 -22.22 -26.21 -9.07
CA SER A 467 -22.73 -27.28 -8.19
C SER A 467 -22.41 -27.05 -6.71
N ASP A 468 -21.62 -26.03 -6.37
CA ASP A 468 -21.46 -25.58 -4.98
C ASP A 468 -22.76 -24.94 -4.45
N PRO A 469 -23.27 -25.33 -3.26
CA PRO A 469 -24.41 -24.68 -2.64
C PRO A 469 -24.27 -23.16 -2.43
N GLU A 470 -23.05 -22.65 -2.19
CA GLU A 470 -22.78 -21.23 -1.95
C GLU A 470 -22.51 -20.44 -3.24
N PHE A 471 -22.41 -21.09 -4.41
CA PHE A 471 -22.05 -20.47 -5.71
C PHE A 471 -22.80 -19.17 -6.02
N LEU A 472 -24.09 -19.08 -5.69
CA LEU A 472 -24.88 -17.87 -5.93
C LEU A 472 -24.61 -16.74 -4.92
N ALA A 473 -24.20 -17.07 -3.69
CA ALA A 473 -23.74 -16.08 -2.72
C ALA A 473 -22.35 -15.56 -3.11
N ASP A 474 -21.42 -16.48 -3.39
CA ASP A 474 -20.04 -16.19 -3.80
C ASP A 474 -19.94 -15.38 -5.10
N LEU A 475 -20.92 -15.52 -6.00
CA LEU A 475 -20.99 -14.79 -7.27
C LEU A 475 -21.64 -13.40 -7.13
N LEU A 476 -22.66 -13.26 -6.29
CA LEU A 476 -23.45 -12.01 -6.18
C LEU A 476 -22.91 -11.05 -5.12
N ASN A 477 -22.17 -11.54 -4.13
CA ASN A 477 -21.69 -10.75 -3.02
C ASN A 477 -20.16 -10.61 -3.07
N LEU A 478 -19.65 -9.47 -3.53
CA LEU A 478 -18.21 -9.18 -3.50
C LEU A 478 -17.77 -8.74 -2.08
N ASP A 479 -16.76 -9.40 -1.51
CA ASP A 479 -16.09 -9.02 -0.24
C ASP A 479 -15.11 -7.84 -0.40
N ASN A 480 -15.47 -6.82 -1.20
CA ASN A 480 -14.61 -5.69 -1.47
C ASN A 480 -15.37 -4.43 -1.92
N ALA A 481 -14.74 -3.27 -1.75
CA ALA A 481 -15.07 -2.01 -2.38
C ALA A 481 -13.87 -1.53 -3.22
N PHE A 482 -14.08 -0.60 -4.15
CA PHE A 482 -13.00 0.03 -4.90
C PHE A 482 -13.45 1.30 -5.64
N ALA A 483 -12.58 2.29 -5.71
CA ALA A 483 -12.67 3.42 -6.62
C ALA A 483 -11.95 3.14 -7.95
N ILE A 484 -12.44 3.72 -9.04
CA ILE A 484 -11.71 3.78 -10.31
C ILE A 484 -11.52 5.25 -10.71
N PRO A 485 -10.54 5.98 -10.13
CA PRO A 485 -10.26 7.36 -10.51
C PRO A 485 -9.55 7.43 -11.87
N LEU A 486 -10.11 8.15 -12.83
CA LEU A 486 -9.57 8.31 -14.18
C LEU A 486 -9.71 9.77 -14.64
N SER A 487 -8.58 10.46 -14.85
CA SER A 487 -8.52 11.79 -15.48
C SER A 487 -7.96 11.71 -16.91
N GLN A 488 -8.52 12.51 -17.82
CA GLN A 488 -8.07 12.60 -19.21
C GLN A 488 -8.40 13.97 -19.82
N ASP A 489 -7.46 14.57 -20.56
CA ASP A 489 -7.68 15.85 -21.26
C ASP A 489 -8.58 15.69 -22.51
N VAL A 490 -9.83 16.10 -22.37
CA VAL A 490 -10.92 15.99 -23.34
C VAL A 490 -11.42 17.40 -23.67
N ALA A 491 -11.39 17.79 -24.95
CA ALA A 491 -11.57 19.19 -25.40
C ALA A 491 -10.62 20.26 -24.82
N GLY A 492 -9.54 19.86 -24.12
CA GLY A 492 -8.70 20.80 -23.36
C GLY A 492 -9.34 21.26 -22.04
N GLN A 493 -10.42 20.59 -21.65
CA GLN A 493 -10.89 20.49 -20.29
C GLN A 493 -10.41 19.15 -19.73
N GLU A 494 -10.18 19.07 -18.43
CA GLU A 494 -9.86 17.81 -17.78
C GLU A 494 -11.18 17.09 -17.50
N VAL A 495 -11.47 15.99 -18.22
CA VAL A 495 -12.61 15.13 -17.91
C VAL A 495 -12.12 14.08 -16.92
N VAL A 496 -12.79 14.05 -15.78
CA VAL A 496 -12.44 13.22 -14.64
C VAL A 496 -13.66 12.38 -14.30
N VAL A 497 -13.51 11.05 -14.36
CA VAL A 497 -14.56 10.08 -14.08
C VAL A 497 -14.07 9.13 -13.00
N ASN A 498 -14.57 9.33 -11.78
CA ASN A 498 -14.08 8.63 -10.59
C ASN A 498 -15.22 7.87 -9.88
N PRO A 499 -15.86 6.88 -10.52
CA PRO A 499 -16.87 6.06 -9.87
C PRO A 499 -16.28 5.22 -8.73
N THR A 500 -17.11 5.01 -7.70
CA THR A 500 -16.85 4.13 -6.56
C THR A 500 -17.81 2.95 -6.59
N PHE A 501 -17.32 1.77 -6.19
CA PHE A 501 -18.00 0.49 -6.35
C PHE A 501 -17.99 -0.27 -5.04
N TYR A 502 -19.12 -0.87 -4.68
CA TYR A 502 -19.29 -1.52 -3.39
C TYR A 502 -20.01 -2.86 -3.58
N GLY A 503 -19.34 -3.94 -3.14
CA GLY A 503 -19.98 -5.22 -2.92
C GLY A 503 -20.79 -5.22 -1.62
N HIS A 504 -21.75 -6.13 -1.51
CA HIS A 504 -22.45 -6.36 -0.24
C HIS A 504 -21.58 -7.14 0.76
N GLY A 505 -20.57 -7.88 0.32
CA GLY A 505 -19.85 -8.82 1.19
C GLY A 505 -20.56 -10.17 1.32
N ASN A 506 -19.77 -11.22 1.18
CA ASN A 506 -20.19 -12.61 1.37
C ASN A 506 -19.71 -13.13 2.72
N LEU A 507 -18.42 -12.99 3.02
CA LEU A 507 -17.84 -13.26 4.33
C LEU A 507 -17.96 -12.03 5.25
N PHE A 508 -17.86 -10.84 4.70
CA PHE A 508 -18.04 -9.55 5.38
C PHE A 508 -19.50 -9.09 5.43
N ASN A 509 -19.81 -8.18 6.36
CA ASN A 509 -21.06 -7.40 6.38
C ASN A 509 -20.99 -6.28 5.32
N ASN A 510 -22.13 -5.63 5.03
CA ASN A 510 -22.21 -4.64 3.95
C ASN A 510 -21.21 -3.48 4.06
N LEU A 511 -20.27 -3.43 3.11
CA LEU A 511 -19.19 -2.44 3.03
C LEU A 511 -19.70 -1.02 2.73
N ALA A 512 -20.89 -0.89 2.13
CA ALA A 512 -21.56 0.37 1.87
C ALA A 512 -22.37 0.90 3.08
N ILE A 513 -22.43 0.16 4.19
CA ILE A 513 -23.10 0.55 5.45
C ILE A 513 -22.12 1.04 6.53
N ASP A 514 -20.82 0.77 6.40
CA ASP A 514 -19.77 1.37 7.24
C ASP A 514 -19.29 2.68 6.63
N PHE A 515 -19.56 3.82 7.28
CA PHE A 515 -19.22 5.16 6.79
C PHE A 515 -17.74 5.31 6.36
N SER A 516 -16.83 4.55 6.96
CA SER A 516 -15.39 4.70 6.75
C SER A 516 -14.97 4.26 5.36
N VAL A 517 -15.60 3.23 4.80
CA VAL A 517 -15.28 2.70 3.47
C VAL A 517 -15.72 3.64 2.35
N PRO A 518 -16.96 4.18 2.29
CA PRO A 518 -17.36 5.15 1.26
C PRO A 518 -16.63 6.49 1.35
N ILE A 519 -16.14 6.88 2.53
CA ILE A 519 -15.23 8.02 2.64
C ILE A 519 -13.85 7.66 2.07
N HIS A 520 -13.30 6.49 2.37
CA HIS A 520 -12.04 6.00 1.79
C HIS A 520 -12.11 5.92 0.25
N GLU A 521 -13.09 5.23 -0.32
CA GLU A 521 -13.32 5.16 -1.77
C GLU A 521 -13.59 6.54 -2.39
N GLY A 522 -14.43 7.34 -1.74
CA GLY A 522 -14.69 8.72 -2.17
C GLY A 522 -13.47 9.63 -2.09
N THR A 523 -12.49 9.31 -1.25
CA THR A 523 -11.23 10.07 -1.16
C THR A 523 -10.28 9.70 -2.29
N HIS A 524 -10.17 8.42 -2.68
CA HIS A 524 -9.53 8.05 -3.94
C HIS A 524 -10.14 8.80 -5.13
N ALA A 525 -11.46 8.99 -5.10
CA ALA A 525 -12.18 9.72 -6.14
C ALA A 525 -12.05 11.25 -6.08
N THR A 526 -11.61 11.85 -4.97
CA THR A 526 -11.61 13.33 -4.83
C THR A 526 -10.25 13.96 -4.54
N ILE A 527 -9.36 13.27 -3.81
CA ILE A 527 -8.06 13.81 -3.37
C ILE A 527 -6.90 13.21 -4.16
N THR A 528 -6.95 11.94 -4.59
CA THR A 528 -5.89 11.36 -5.44
C THR A 528 -5.64 12.16 -6.73
N PRO A 529 -6.66 12.70 -7.45
CA PRO A 529 -6.42 13.57 -8.61
C PRO A 529 -5.84 14.94 -8.25
N ILE A 530 -5.93 15.38 -6.99
CA ILE A 530 -5.25 16.59 -6.49
C ILE A 530 -3.77 16.29 -6.23
N ALA A 531 -3.47 15.11 -5.68
CA ALA A 531 -2.15 14.72 -5.23
C ALA A 531 -1.29 14.02 -6.29
N GLY A 532 -1.88 13.53 -7.37
CA GLY A 532 -1.14 12.97 -8.51
C GLY A 532 -0.34 11.71 -8.19
N PHE A 533 -0.86 10.83 -7.33
CA PHE A 533 -0.20 9.61 -6.84
C PHE A 533 0.01 8.53 -7.92
N GLU A 534 0.79 8.86 -8.94
CA GLU A 534 1.22 7.94 -10.00
C GLU A 534 2.51 7.21 -9.60
N GLY A 535 2.50 5.88 -9.71
CA GLY A 535 3.72 5.05 -9.68
C GLY A 535 3.80 4.05 -8.53
N SER A 536 4.10 2.80 -8.89
CA SER A 536 4.43 1.73 -7.94
C SER A 536 5.94 1.76 -7.61
N PRO A 537 6.39 1.45 -6.38
CA PRO A 537 5.58 1.00 -5.24
C PRO A 537 4.92 2.13 -4.44
N GLU A 538 5.68 3.12 -3.95
CA GLU A 538 5.23 3.98 -2.85
C GLU A 538 4.07 4.93 -3.19
N GLY A 539 3.85 5.28 -4.45
CA GLY A 539 2.72 6.12 -4.87
C GLY A 539 1.37 5.43 -4.62
N GLY A 540 1.26 4.12 -4.89
CA GLY A 540 0.08 3.32 -4.57
C GLY A 540 -0.18 3.26 -3.06
N ALA A 541 0.86 3.02 -2.26
CA ALA A 541 0.74 3.05 -0.79
C ALA A 541 0.40 4.44 -0.23
N LEU A 542 0.82 5.54 -0.88
CA LEU A 542 0.37 6.88 -0.53
C LEU A 542 -1.11 7.09 -0.89
N ASN A 543 -1.55 6.62 -2.05
CA ASN A 543 -2.95 6.64 -2.48
C ASN A 543 -3.88 5.92 -1.50
N GLU A 544 -3.46 4.79 -0.94
CA GLU A 544 -4.15 4.09 0.15
C GLU A 544 -4.11 4.87 1.47
N GLY A 545 -2.90 5.18 1.95
CA GLY A 545 -2.70 5.79 3.27
C GLY A 545 -3.33 7.17 3.44
N GLN A 546 -3.52 7.93 2.36
CA GLN A 546 -4.26 9.20 2.39
C GLN A 546 -5.78 9.01 2.44
N ALA A 547 -6.32 7.98 1.80
CA ALA A 547 -7.76 7.69 1.80
C ALA A 547 -8.23 7.23 3.18
N ASP A 548 -7.43 6.35 3.80
CA ASP A 548 -7.48 6.01 5.22
C ASP A 548 -7.54 7.26 6.13
N LEU A 549 -6.59 8.19 5.97
CA LEU A 549 -6.51 9.40 6.82
C LEU A 549 -7.74 10.31 6.74
N TRP A 550 -8.36 10.43 5.56
CA TRP A 550 -9.59 11.21 5.41
C TRP A 550 -10.80 10.50 6.04
N ALA A 551 -10.91 9.17 5.91
CA ALA A 551 -11.90 8.38 6.66
C ALA A 551 -11.72 8.55 8.18
N TYR A 552 -10.49 8.43 8.68
CA TYR A 552 -10.17 8.57 10.10
C TYR A 552 -10.50 9.98 10.65
N THR A 553 -10.11 11.05 9.94
CA THR A 553 -10.31 12.42 10.45
C THR A 553 -11.77 12.89 10.36
N ILE A 554 -12.54 12.44 9.36
CA ILE A 554 -13.96 12.80 9.23
C ILE A 554 -14.79 11.99 10.24
N GLY A 555 -14.46 10.71 10.45
CA GLY A 555 -15.15 9.84 11.41
C GLY A 555 -14.81 10.06 12.89
N GLU A 556 -13.73 10.77 13.21
CA GLU A 556 -13.13 10.83 14.55
C GLU A 556 -12.79 9.44 15.12
N THR A 557 -12.38 8.53 14.25
CA THR A 557 -11.99 7.14 14.56
C THR A 557 -10.60 6.85 14.00
N PRO A 558 -9.75 6.05 14.67
CA PRO A 558 -8.50 5.58 14.09
C PRO A 558 -8.67 4.40 13.11
N ASP A 559 -9.86 3.80 13.00
CA ASP A 559 -10.05 2.46 12.40
C ASP A 559 -10.95 2.47 11.16
N LEU A 560 -10.63 1.62 10.18
CA LEU A 560 -11.33 1.46 8.89
C LEU A 560 -12.04 0.11 8.82
N GLY A 561 -13.30 0.10 8.38
CA GLY A 561 -14.02 -1.15 8.07
C GLY A 561 -14.28 -2.06 9.27
N THR A 562 -14.49 -1.48 10.46
CA THR A 562 -14.84 -2.20 11.69
C THR A 562 -16.09 -3.06 11.51
N TYR A 563 -17.12 -2.57 10.80
CA TYR A 563 -18.37 -3.30 10.62
C TYR A 563 -18.26 -4.49 9.64
N PRO A 564 -17.65 -4.36 8.45
CA PRO A 564 -17.37 -5.48 7.53
C PRO A 564 -16.71 -6.69 8.18
N VAL A 565 -15.63 -6.52 8.96
CA VAL A 565 -14.87 -7.65 9.52
C VAL A 565 -15.54 -8.31 10.73
N ASN A 566 -16.45 -7.62 11.42
CA ASN A 566 -17.22 -8.17 12.54
C ASN A 566 -18.37 -9.09 12.12
N ALA A 567 -18.35 -9.58 10.88
CA ALA A 567 -19.35 -10.45 10.29
C ALA A 567 -19.35 -11.86 10.87
N CYS A 568 -20.56 -12.36 11.14
CA CYS A 568 -20.82 -13.73 11.61
C CYS A 568 -20.16 -14.80 10.73
N LYS A 569 -20.26 -14.68 9.39
CA LYS A 569 -19.68 -15.64 8.44
C LYS A 569 -18.15 -15.67 8.46
N LEU A 570 -17.48 -14.52 8.41
CA LEU A 570 -16.01 -14.46 8.58
C LEU A 570 -15.60 -15.10 9.91
N ARG A 571 -16.29 -14.76 11.00
CA ARG A 571 -16.01 -15.29 12.34
C ARG A 571 -16.17 -16.82 12.41
N ASP A 572 -17.17 -17.39 11.75
CA ASP A 572 -17.33 -18.84 11.63
C ASP A 572 -16.25 -19.52 10.76
N VAL A 573 -15.79 -18.87 9.68
CA VAL A 573 -14.63 -19.35 8.91
C VAL A 573 -13.35 -19.32 9.75
N LEU A 574 -13.10 -18.26 10.52
CA LEU A 574 -11.96 -18.15 11.43
C LEU A 574 -12.02 -19.23 12.53
N ARG A 575 -13.18 -19.43 13.15
CA ARG A 575 -13.43 -20.52 14.12
C ARG A 575 -13.14 -21.90 13.52
N ALA A 576 -13.60 -22.15 12.28
CA ALA A 576 -13.35 -23.41 11.56
C ALA A 576 -11.85 -23.61 11.21
N ALA A 577 -11.13 -22.53 10.96
CA ALA A 577 -9.67 -22.53 10.75
C ALA A 577 -8.85 -22.64 12.06
N ASN A 578 -9.49 -22.67 13.23
CA ASN A 578 -8.85 -22.58 14.56
C ASN A 578 -8.03 -21.27 14.71
N VAL A 579 -8.55 -20.17 14.18
CA VAL A 579 -8.08 -18.80 14.41
C VAL A 579 -9.04 -18.12 15.38
N ASP A 580 -8.55 -17.20 16.20
CA ASP A 580 -9.39 -16.42 17.10
C ASP A 580 -10.26 -15.45 16.28
N PRO A 581 -11.61 -15.54 16.31
CA PRO A 581 -12.48 -14.64 15.56
C PRO A 581 -12.39 -13.19 16.03
N ASP A 582 -11.90 -12.93 17.25
CA ASP A 582 -11.71 -11.58 17.80
C ASP A 582 -10.33 -10.98 17.42
N SER A 583 -9.50 -11.69 16.63
CA SER A 583 -8.22 -11.18 16.14
C SER A 583 -8.30 -10.20 14.96
N PHE A 584 -9.51 -9.94 14.45
CA PHE A 584 -9.81 -9.02 13.34
C PHE A 584 -10.84 -7.97 13.80
N GLU A 585 -10.38 -6.92 14.48
CA GLU A 585 -11.24 -5.83 14.98
C GLU A 585 -11.62 -4.82 13.88
N TYR A 586 -10.79 -4.65 12.85
CA TYR A 586 -10.92 -3.69 11.73
C TYR A 586 -10.09 -4.15 10.52
N ILE A 587 -10.22 -3.48 9.35
CA ILE A 587 -9.44 -3.77 8.14
C ILE A 587 -8.03 -3.15 8.22
N ARG A 588 -7.94 -1.88 8.59
CA ARG A 588 -6.71 -1.10 8.81
C ARG A 588 -6.91 -0.10 9.95
N SER A 589 -5.83 0.42 10.51
CA SER A 589 -5.88 1.47 11.53
C SER A 589 -4.74 2.47 11.43
N GLY A 590 -5.07 3.76 11.59
CA GLY A 590 -4.11 4.85 11.79
C GLY A 590 -3.26 4.68 13.06
N GLN A 591 -3.59 3.74 13.94
CA GLN A 591 -2.75 3.34 15.07
C GLN A 591 -1.74 2.23 14.75
N SER A 592 -1.73 1.69 13.52
CA SER A 592 -0.78 0.67 13.09
C SER A 592 0.67 1.06 13.42
N GLN A 593 1.46 0.12 13.94
CA GLN A 593 2.84 0.37 14.38
C GLN A 593 3.89 0.17 13.27
N LEU A 594 3.48 0.02 12.01
CA LEU A 594 4.38 -0.18 10.87
C LEU A 594 5.35 0.99 10.64
N ARG A 595 6.49 0.67 10.01
CA ARG A 595 7.66 1.54 9.84
C ARG A 595 8.26 1.41 8.46
N TYR A 596 9.07 2.38 8.06
CA TYR A 596 9.74 2.34 6.77
C TYR A 596 10.63 1.09 6.60
N SER A 597 11.32 0.60 7.66
CA SER A 597 12.05 -0.68 7.65
C SER A 597 11.19 -1.94 7.46
N GLN A 598 9.86 -1.82 7.40
CA GLN A 598 8.89 -2.88 7.21
C GLN A 598 8.12 -2.78 5.86
N LEU A 599 8.54 -1.88 4.96
CA LEU A 599 8.01 -1.72 3.60
C LEU A 599 8.08 -3.05 2.82
N GLY A 600 6.96 -3.55 2.33
CA GLY A 600 6.88 -4.74 1.48
C GLY A 600 7.39 -6.02 2.15
N THR A 601 7.10 -6.17 3.44
CA THR A 601 7.49 -7.35 4.24
C THR A 601 6.35 -8.37 4.41
N ARG A 602 5.15 -8.11 3.87
CA ARG A 602 4.04 -9.09 3.80
C ARG A 602 4.37 -10.11 2.71
N GLY A 603 4.72 -11.34 3.09
CA GLY A 603 5.05 -12.41 2.12
C GLY A 603 6.28 -12.13 1.25
N ASN A 604 7.19 -11.24 1.69
CA ASN A 604 8.30 -10.67 0.92
C ASN A 604 7.87 -9.87 -0.34
N THR A 605 6.59 -9.53 -0.44
CA THR A 605 5.99 -8.74 -1.52
C THR A 605 5.62 -7.33 -1.04
N PHE A 606 5.64 -6.37 -1.96
CA PHE A 606 5.08 -5.04 -1.73
C PHE A 606 3.55 -5.12 -1.79
N GLU A 607 2.85 -4.42 -0.92
CA GLU A 607 1.39 -4.51 -0.83
C GLU A 607 0.81 -3.16 -0.35
N GLU A 608 0.14 -2.46 -1.27
CA GLU A 608 -0.14 -1.03 -1.19
C GLU A 608 -0.99 -0.64 0.03
N HIS A 609 -2.00 -1.43 0.38
CA HIS A 609 -2.90 -1.14 1.50
C HIS A 609 -2.17 -1.21 2.85
N ARG A 610 -1.39 -2.29 3.06
CA ARG A 610 -0.60 -2.46 4.29
C ARG A 610 0.54 -1.46 4.35
N ASP A 611 1.30 -1.31 3.27
CA ASP A 611 2.47 -0.45 3.29
C ASP A 611 2.07 1.03 3.39
N GLY A 612 0.84 1.40 2.97
CA GLY A 612 0.23 2.70 3.21
C GLY A 612 0.01 3.06 4.68
N GLU A 613 -0.14 2.07 5.58
CA GLU A 613 -0.22 2.29 7.02
C GLU A 613 1.05 2.95 7.60
N ILE A 614 2.20 2.83 6.91
CA ILE A 614 3.46 3.51 7.31
C ILE A 614 3.29 5.04 7.21
N TYR A 615 2.59 5.52 6.18
CA TYR A 615 2.27 6.93 5.99
C TYR A 615 1.05 7.36 6.82
N ALA A 616 -0.03 6.56 6.80
CA ALA A 616 -1.24 6.85 7.57
C ALA A 616 -0.94 6.93 9.08
N GLY A 617 -0.17 5.99 9.62
CA GLY A 617 0.27 6.01 11.02
C GLY A 617 1.12 7.24 11.37
N ALA A 618 2.03 7.66 10.48
CA ALA A 618 2.81 8.88 10.67
C ALA A 618 1.93 10.12 10.76
N MET A 619 0.94 10.22 9.88
CA MET A 619 0.06 11.39 9.83
C MET A 619 -1.01 11.38 10.92
N TRP A 620 -1.45 10.20 11.39
CA TRP A 620 -2.34 10.06 12.55
C TRP A 620 -1.62 10.40 13.87
N ASP A 621 -0.38 9.93 14.07
CA ASP A 621 0.50 10.35 15.17
C ASP A 621 0.65 11.88 15.22
N LEU A 622 0.79 12.51 14.05
CA LEU A 622 0.87 13.97 13.91
C LEU A 622 -0.45 14.66 14.27
N ARG A 623 -1.60 14.11 13.87
CA ARG A 623 -2.95 14.61 14.17
C ARG A 623 -3.19 14.67 15.67
N GLU A 624 -2.97 13.55 16.35
CA GLU A 624 -3.18 13.43 17.80
C GLU A 624 -2.33 14.43 18.57
N LEU A 625 -1.02 14.54 18.24
CA LEU A 625 -0.14 15.50 18.89
C LEU A 625 -0.51 16.97 18.57
N MET A 626 -1.03 17.27 17.37
CA MET A 626 -1.56 18.61 17.06
C MET A 626 -2.86 18.93 17.85
N VAL A 627 -3.76 17.96 18.01
CA VAL A 627 -4.98 18.11 18.84
C VAL A 627 -4.62 18.39 20.29
N GLN A 628 -3.67 17.66 20.88
CA GLN A 628 -3.19 17.91 22.26
C GLN A 628 -2.44 19.24 22.40
N MET A 629 -1.77 19.70 21.35
CA MET A 629 -1.07 20.98 21.32
C MET A 629 -2.02 22.18 21.20
N TYR A 630 -3.14 22.02 20.50
CA TYR A 630 -4.15 23.07 20.31
C TYR A 630 -5.60 22.54 20.52
N PRO A 631 -5.98 22.15 21.76
CA PRO A 631 -7.26 21.51 22.07
C PRO A 631 -8.45 22.49 22.18
N ALA A 632 -8.28 23.75 21.77
CA ALA A 632 -9.35 24.74 21.80
C ALA A 632 -10.29 24.52 20.61
N ASN A 633 -11.57 24.27 20.89
CA ASN A 633 -12.60 24.04 19.87
C ASN A 633 -13.11 25.37 19.29
N ASP A 634 -12.20 26.07 18.61
CA ASP A 634 -12.42 27.38 18.00
C ASP A 634 -13.00 27.28 16.56
N PHE A 635 -13.13 26.06 16.01
CA PHE A 635 -13.55 25.79 14.63
C PHE A 635 -14.76 24.84 14.57
N VAL A 636 -15.33 24.71 13.36
CA VAL A 636 -16.47 23.84 13.07
C VAL A 636 -16.27 23.03 11.79
N ARG A 637 -17.05 21.96 11.63
CA ARG A 637 -17.18 21.14 10.42
C ARG A 637 -18.67 20.94 10.09
N PRO A 638 -19.01 20.60 8.83
CA PRO A 638 -20.34 20.14 8.46
C PRO A 638 -20.77 18.96 9.35
N ASP A 639 -21.87 19.15 10.07
CA ASP A 639 -22.47 18.13 10.91
C ASP A 639 -23.14 17.07 10.01
N PRO A 640 -22.86 15.76 10.17
CA PRO A 640 -23.29 14.74 9.19
C PRO A 640 -24.81 14.51 9.16
N VAL A 641 -25.56 15.03 10.14
CA VAL A 641 -27.03 14.97 10.20
C VAL A 641 -27.65 16.15 9.45
N THR A 642 -27.09 17.34 9.60
CA THR A 642 -27.68 18.61 9.13
C THR A 642 -27.02 19.21 7.89
N GLY A 643 -25.76 18.90 7.61
CA GLY A 643 -24.92 19.53 6.58
C GLY A 643 -24.44 20.94 6.91
N GLU A 644 -24.92 21.52 8.01
CA GLU A 644 -24.54 22.86 8.48
C GLU A 644 -23.21 22.78 9.25
N ALA A 645 -22.38 23.82 9.16
CA ALA A 645 -21.07 23.85 9.83
C ALA A 645 -21.20 24.07 11.35
N THR A 646 -21.56 23.02 12.09
CA THR A 646 -21.80 23.07 13.55
C THR A 646 -21.07 22.02 14.39
N GLN A 647 -20.45 20.99 13.79
CA GLN A 647 -19.66 20.00 14.54
C GLN A 647 -18.36 20.65 15.02
N ALA A 648 -18.17 20.79 16.34
CA ALA A 648 -17.02 21.49 16.89
C ALA A 648 -15.69 20.77 16.60
N ALA A 649 -14.69 21.52 16.13
CA ALA A 649 -13.35 21.04 15.79
C ALA A 649 -12.27 21.86 16.50
N SER A 650 -11.19 21.20 16.92
CA SER A 650 -10.07 21.86 17.59
C SER A 650 -9.18 22.62 16.61
N LEU A 651 -8.52 23.69 17.07
CA LEU A 651 -7.45 24.37 16.31
C LEU A 651 -6.33 23.38 15.90
N GLY A 652 -6.12 22.31 16.66
CA GLY A 652 -5.20 21.23 16.32
C GLY A 652 -5.65 20.45 15.09
N LYS A 653 -6.92 20.00 15.06
CA LYS A 653 -7.53 19.34 13.90
C LYS A 653 -7.53 20.27 12.68
N GLU A 654 -7.94 21.53 12.86
CA GLU A 654 -7.92 22.56 11.81
C GLU A 654 -6.51 22.75 11.21
N THR A 655 -5.50 22.87 12.07
CA THR A 655 -4.11 23.05 11.63
C THR A 655 -3.62 21.81 10.86
N TRP A 656 -3.92 20.62 11.36
CA TRP A 656 -3.52 19.35 10.74
C TRP A 656 -4.21 19.13 9.38
N GLU A 657 -5.53 19.25 9.29
CA GLU A 657 -6.28 19.02 8.03
C GLU A 657 -5.85 19.99 6.93
N ARG A 658 -5.54 21.24 7.29
CA ARG A 658 -5.02 22.24 6.35
C ARG A 658 -3.60 21.94 5.91
N ILE A 659 -2.73 21.44 6.79
CA ILE A 659 -1.37 21.00 6.42
C ILE A 659 -1.43 19.73 5.55
N PHE A 660 -2.35 18.80 5.84
CA PHE A 660 -2.55 17.57 5.07
C PHE A 660 -3.07 17.89 3.66
N LEU A 661 -4.19 18.62 3.52
CA LEU A 661 -4.69 19.08 2.22
C LEU A 661 -3.65 19.94 1.47
N GLY A 662 -2.95 20.81 2.18
CA GLY A 662 -1.84 21.59 1.63
C GLY A 662 -0.69 20.74 1.10
N SER A 663 -0.37 19.61 1.75
CA SER A 663 0.64 18.66 1.27
C SER A 663 0.18 17.88 0.04
N MET A 664 -1.12 17.58 -0.09
CA MET A 664 -1.68 16.98 -1.32
C MET A 664 -1.46 17.91 -2.52
N TYR A 665 -1.74 19.20 -2.38
CA TYR A 665 -1.45 20.20 -3.42
C TYR A 665 0.05 20.41 -3.71
N VAL A 666 0.96 19.97 -2.83
CA VAL A 666 2.41 19.98 -3.06
C VAL A 666 2.91 18.67 -3.68
N LEU A 667 2.19 17.55 -3.47
CA LEU A 667 2.47 16.26 -4.12
C LEU A 667 1.93 16.19 -5.55
N GLY A 668 0.81 16.88 -5.83
CA GLY A 668 0.24 17.06 -7.19
C GLY A 668 1.12 17.82 -8.19
N VAL A 669 2.38 18.11 -7.83
CA VAL A 669 3.42 18.66 -8.69
C VAL A 669 4.74 17.89 -8.58
N SER A 670 4.79 16.71 -7.95
CA SER A 670 6.04 15.97 -7.67
C SER A 670 6.08 14.48 -8.05
N ALA A 671 5.08 13.93 -8.73
CA ALA A 671 5.03 12.52 -9.16
C ALA A 671 6.34 12.02 -9.85
N PRO A 672 6.74 10.73 -9.69
CA PRO A 672 6.11 9.72 -8.85
C PRO A 672 6.45 9.91 -7.38
N ASP A 673 5.45 9.82 -6.51
CA ASP A 673 5.62 10.18 -5.09
C ASP A 673 6.14 9.04 -4.21
N THR A 674 6.72 9.43 -3.09
CA THR A 674 7.44 8.57 -2.15
C THR A 674 7.17 9.03 -0.73
N PHE A 675 7.32 8.17 0.27
CA PHE A 675 7.10 8.52 1.67
C PHE A 675 8.02 9.66 2.14
N VAL A 676 9.21 9.76 1.53
CA VAL A 676 10.17 10.85 1.74
C VAL A 676 9.68 12.16 1.10
N LYS A 677 9.12 12.13 -0.12
CA LYS A 677 8.46 13.30 -0.74
C LYS A 677 7.24 13.75 0.08
N ALA A 678 6.44 12.82 0.60
CA ALA A 678 5.26 13.11 1.40
C ALA A 678 5.59 13.86 2.70
N ARG A 679 6.66 13.46 3.41
CA ARG A 679 7.22 14.23 4.53
C ARG A 679 7.58 15.65 4.12
N ASP A 680 8.32 15.81 3.03
CA ASP A 680 8.83 17.12 2.58
C ASP A 680 7.67 18.02 2.13
N ALA A 681 6.62 17.46 1.52
CA ALA A 681 5.39 18.16 1.18
C ALA A 681 4.63 18.67 2.43
N VAL A 682 4.56 17.87 3.51
CA VAL A 682 3.97 18.29 4.79
C VAL A 682 4.79 19.41 5.45
N LEU A 683 6.13 19.35 5.38
CA LEU A 683 7.01 20.43 5.85
C LEU A 683 6.88 21.72 5.02
N ILE A 684 6.68 21.61 3.70
CA ILE A 684 6.40 22.75 2.81
C ILE A 684 5.03 23.36 3.12
N ALA A 685 3.99 22.54 3.28
CA ALA A 685 2.65 22.99 3.63
C ALA A 685 2.63 23.74 4.96
N ASP A 686 3.34 23.26 5.98
CA ASP A 686 3.50 23.99 7.26
C ASP A 686 4.28 25.30 7.09
N ALA A 687 5.33 25.34 6.26
CA ALA A 687 6.09 26.56 6.00
C ALA A 687 5.27 27.63 5.23
N MET A 688 4.38 27.22 4.33
CA MET A 688 3.53 28.14 3.56
C MET A 688 2.28 28.57 4.34
N LEU A 689 1.58 27.63 4.97
CA LEU A 689 0.34 27.88 5.70
C LEU A 689 0.58 28.39 7.13
N TYR A 690 1.72 28.11 7.76
CA TYR A 690 2.01 28.52 9.14
C TYR A 690 3.50 28.90 9.35
N PRO A 691 4.09 29.83 8.57
CA PRO A 691 5.47 30.27 8.78
C PRO A 691 5.66 30.80 10.21
N ALA A 692 6.69 30.33 10.91
CA ALA A 692 7.05 30.79 12.25
C ALA A 692 7.36 32.29 12.33
N ASN A 693 7.80 32.89 11.21
CA ASN A 693 7.95 34.32 11.01
C ASN A 693 7.36 34.74 9.65
N SER A 694 6.14 35.27 9.63
CA SER A 694 5.42 35.61 8.40
C SER A 694 5.99 36.78 7.57
N VAL A 695 7.05 37.46 8.03
CA VAL A 695 7.79 38.47 7.25
C VAL A 695 9.16 38.00 6.76
N ASP A 696 9.52 36.73 6.99
CA ASP A 696 10.73 36.10 6.47
C ASP A 696 10.35 34.99 5.48
N ALA A 697 10.68 35.18 4.20
CA ALA A 697 10.39 34.20 3.16
C ALA A 697 11.13 32.85 3.40
N GLN A 698 12.26 32.86 4.12
CA GLN A 698 13.03 31.65 4.47
C GLN A 698 12.59 31.02 5.80
N SER A 699 11.52 31.53 6.44
CA SER A 699 11.00 30.95 7.67
C SER A 699 10.58 29.50 7.48
N LEU A 700 11.04 28.64 8.39
CA LEU A 700 10.44 27.33 8.61
C LEU A 700 8.98 27.48 9.07
N GLY A 701 8.18 26.43 8.88
CA GLY A 701 6.84 26.33 9.45
C GLY A 701 6.87 26.22 10.97
N LYS A 702 5.78 26.63 11.61
CA LYS A 702 5.61 26.73 13.07
C LYS A 702 5.55 25.37 13.77
N HIS A 703 5.25 24.31 13.04
CA HIS A 703 5.12 22.94 13.54
C HIS A 703 6.22 22.01 13.00
N HIS A 704 7.14 22.52 12.18
CA HIS A 704 8.31 21.83 11.61
C HIS A 704 8.99 20.84 12.56
N ALA A 705 9.27 21.24 13.82
CA ALA A 705 9.93 20.36 14.79
C ALA A 705 9.06 19.19 15.28
N LEU A 706 7.73 19.30 15.19
CA LEU A 706 6.81 18.19 15.46
C LEU A 706 6.76 17.25 14.25
N ILE A 707 6.65 17.81 13.04
CA ILE A 707 6.58 17.06 11.78
C ILE A 707 7.86 16.22 11.57
N GLU A 708 9.05 16.83 11.66
CA GLU A 708 10.31 16.08 11.54
C GLU A 708 10.42 14.94 12.57
N ARG A 709 9.96 15.16 13.81
CA ARG A 709 10.02 14.17 14.88
C ARG A 709 9.10 12.99 14.64
N VAL A 710 7.87 13.21 14.16
CA VAL A 710 6.90 12.14 13.90
C VAL A 710 7.35 11.29 12.71
N TYR A 711 7.78 11.90 11.60
CA TYR A 711 8.34 11.17 10.46
C TYR A 711 9.63 10.41 10.83
N ALA A 712 10.55 11.01 11.58
CA ALA A 712 11.73 10.31 12.09
C ALA A 712 11.38 9.11 12.99
N ALA A 713 10.27 9.18 13.75
CA ALA A 713 9.80 8.08 14.59
C ALA A 713 9.19 6.89 13.81
N ARG A 714 8.79 7.13 12.55
CA ARG A 714 8.41 6.12 11.54
C ARG A 714 9.56 5.74 10.60
N GLU A 715 10.78 6.21 10.92
CA GLU A 715 12.05 5.97 10.23
C GLU A 715 12.22 6.68 8.87
N LEU A 716 11.44 7.74 8.66
CA LEU A 716 11.48 8.68 7.52
C LEU A 716 12.24 9.98 7.87
N GLY A 717 13.22 9.92 8.76
CA GLY A 717 14.01 11.06 9.24
C GLY A 717 14.89 11.71 8.16
N LYS A 718 15.62 12.76 8.53
CA LYS A 718 16.40 13.65 7.65
C LYS A 718 17.27 12.92 6.63
N ASN A 719 17.91 11.81 7.01
CA ASN A 719 18.83 11.07 6.14
C ASN A 719 18.13 9.98 5.31
N ALA A 720 16.82 9.77 5.48
CA ALA A 720 16.07 8.75 4.75
C ALA A 720 15.94 9.10 3.27
N GLN A 721 16.00 8.08 2.41
CA GLN A 721 15.89 8.20 0.96
C GLN A 721 14.91 7.18 0.40
N ALA A 722 14.28 7.52 -0.72
CA ALA A 722 13.44 6.60 -1.48
C ALA A 722 14.21 5.35 -1.95
N PRO A 723 13.51 4.23 -2.19
CA PRO A 723 14.13 3.00 -2.71
C PRO A 723 14.76 3.23 -4.08
N LEU A 724 15.89 2.57 -4.32
CA LEU A 724 16.58 2.55 -5.61
C LEU A 724 17.25 1.19 -5.76
N GLY A 725 16.93 0.46 -6.82
CA GLY A 725 17.41 -0.92 -7.01
C GLY A 725 16.90 -1.90 -5.95
N GLY A 726 15.71 -1.66 -5.36
CA GLY A 726 15.16 -2.48 -4.28
C GLY A 726 15.70 -2.17 -2.88
N VAL A 727 16.83 -1.45 -2.77
CA VAL A 727 17.44 -1.03 -1.50
C VAL A 727 16.95 0.35 -1.08
N GLN A 728 16.50 0.47 0.17
CA GLN A 728 15.99 1.70 0.79
C GLN A 728 16.94 2.23 1.86
N MET A 729 16.85 3.53 2.20
CA MET A 729 17.65 4.12 3.29
C MET A 729 16.72 4.70 4.35
N ILE A 730 16.77 4.16 5.57
CA ILE A 730 15.96 4.60 6.72
C ILE A 730 16.70 5.67 7.54
N SER A 731 15.99 6.48 8.32
CA SER A 731 16.63 7.43 9.26
C SER A 731 15.72 7.80 10.43
N THR A 732 16.33 7.96 11.60
CA THR A 732 15.74 8.51 12.83
C THR A 732 16.32 9.88 13.21
N ALA A 733 17.27 10.40 12.43
CA ALA A 733 17.82 11.73 12.63
C ALA A 733 16.82 12.85 12.25
N VAL A 734 16.90 13.98 12.94
CA VAL A 734 16.18 15.23 12.63
C VAL A 734 17.17 16.35 12.28
N SER A 735 16.68 17.54 11.91
CA SER A 735 17.53 18.71 11.73
C SER A 735 18.14 19.19 13.06
N ASP A 736 19.25 19.93 12.98
CA ASP A 736 19.83 20.62 14.13
C ASP A 736 18.85 21.64 14.74
N PHE A 737 17.96 22.22 13.93
CA PHE A 737 16.89 23.09 14.42
C PHE A 737 15.92 22.33 15.35
N THR A 738 15.47 21.15 14.94
CA THR A 738 14.54 20.31 15.70
C THR A 738 15.19 19.65 16.91
N ALA A 739 16.47 19.29 16.82
CA ALA A 739 17.23 18.73 17.94
C ALA A 739 17.48 19.77 19.06
N ASN A 740 17.66 21.06 18.71
CA ASN A 740 17.95 22.13 19.68
C ASN A 740 16.71 22.87 20.21
N GLN A 741 15.49 22.34 19.99
CA GLN A 741 14.27 22.93 20.57
C GLN A 741 14.23 22.79 22.10
N ALA A 742 13.67 23.78 22.79
CA ALA A 742 13.64 23.83 24.25
C ALA A 742 12.82 22.67 24.85
N ALA A 743 13.51 21.71 25.46
CA ALA A 743 12.96 20.44 25.92
C ALA A 743 12.27 20.49 27.30
N PRO A 744 11.26 19.61 27.54
CA PRO A 744 10.72 19.34 28.88
C PRO A 744 11.68 18.48 29.73
N ALA A 745 11.33 18.31 31.01
CA ALA A 745 12.06 17.41 31.90
C ALA A 745 11.87 15.93 31.50
N THR A 746 12.94 15.14 31.64
CA THR A 746 12.97 13.71 31.31
C THR A 746 12.03 12.90 32.23
N PRO A 747 11.13 12.04 31.69
CA PRO A 747 10.31 11.13 32.48
C PRO A 747 11.12 10.24 33.43
N GLN A 748 10.60 10.01 34.63
CA GLN A 748 11.28 9.28 35.71
C GLN A 748 10.46 8.09 36.20
N ASN A 749 11.11 7.20 36.96
CA ASN A 749 10.53 6.03 37.59
C ASN A 749 9.83 5.07 36.61
N ILE A 750 10.40 4.89 35.41
CA ILE A 750 9.85 4.03 34.37
C ILE A 750 9.80 2.57 34.85
N ILE A 751 8.63 1.95 34.79
CA ILE A 751 8.38 0.55 35.14
C ILE A 751 7.93 -0.19 33.88
N ALA A 752 8.30 -1.47 33.77
CA ALA A 752 7.79 -2.39 32.75
C ALA A 752 7.44 -3.71 33.45
N ASP A 753 6.16 -3.89 33.78
CA ASP A 753 5.62 -5.06 34.47
C ASP A 753 4.84 -5.94 33.49
N ILE A 754 4.99 -7.27 33.61
CA ILE A 754 4.24 -8.26 32.83
C ILE A 754 2.84 -8.38 33.43
N VAL A 755 1.80 -8.19 32.62
CA VAL A 755 0.40 -8.14 33.08
C VAL A 755 -0.47 -9.28 32.55
N GLY A 756 -0.15 -9.83 31.37
CA GLY A 756 -0.73 -11.06 30.83
C GLY A 756 0.35 -12.11 30.51
N ASP A 757 -0.05 -13.24 29.92
CA ASP A 757 0.87 -14.17 29.25
C ASP A 757 1.25 -13.72 27.82
N ASP A 758 0.72 -12.58 27.39
CA ASP A 758 0.89 -11.94 26.08
C ASP A 758 1.32 -10.44 26.13
N SER A 759 1.40 -9.81 27.31
CA SER A 759 1.38 -8.33 27.42
C SER A 759 2.19 -7.71 28.56
N ILE A 760 2.75 -6.52 28.32
CA ILE A 760 3.57 -5.72 29.26
C ILE A 760 2.95 -4.34 29.44
N ASN A 761 2.70 -3.92 30.69
CA ASN A 761 2.35 -2.53 30.99
C ASN A 761 3.62 -1.73 31.33
N VAL A 762 3.80 -0.62 30.63
CA VAL A 762 4.91 0.34 30.83
C VAL A 762 4.33 1.62 31.43
N SER A 763 4.88 2.13 32.53
CA SER A 763 4.35 3.32 33.23
C SER A 763 5.43 4.19 33.86
N TRP A 764 5.15 5.47 34.09
CA TRP A 764 6.14 6.45 34.57
C TRP A 764 5.53 7.61 35.38
N ASP A 765 6.38 8.43 36.00
CA ASP A 765 5.95 9.69 36.62
C ASP A 765 5.57 10.72 35.53
N SER A 766 4.40 11.34 35.67
CA SER A 766 3.94 12.39 34.75
C SER A 766 4.81 13.66 34.83
N VAL A 767 4.94 14.37 33.71
CA VAL A 767 5.76 15.57 33.53
C VAL A 767 4.87 16.79 33.27
N ASP A 768 5.09 17.88 34.01
CA ASP A 768 4.19 19.04 34.01
C ASP A 768 4.04 19.72 32.64
N GLY A 769 2.80 19.75 32.14
CA GLY A 769 2.41 20.50 30.93
C GLY A 769 3.08 20.01 29.66
N VAL A 770 3.21 18.69 29.50
CA VAL A 770 3.50 18.04 28.21
C VAL A 770 2.25 17.97 27.33
N ILE A 771 2.44 17.72 26.03
CA ILE A 771 1.36 17.36 25.09
C ILE A 771 1.28 15.84 24.86
N GLY A 772 2.25 15.08 25.40
CA GLY A 772 2.33 13.63 25.30
C GLY A 772 3.74 13.11 25.56
N TYR A 773 3.93 11.83 25.30
CA TYR A 773 5.16 11.09 25.48
C TYR A 773 5.47 10.25 24.25
N GLN A 774 6.76 10.14 23.93
CA GLN A 774 7.26 9.16 22.98
C GLN A 774 7.76 7.94 23.76
N VAL A 775 7.13 6.77 23.59
CA VAL A 775 7.70 5.50 24.02
C VAL A 775 8.75 5.06 22.99
N LEU A 776 9.77 4.31 23.39
CA LEU A 776 10.64 3.54 22.48
C LEU A 776 10.94 2.16 23.13
N LYS A 777 11.04 1.08 22.33
CA LYS A 777 11.42 -0.26 22.78
C LYS A 777 12.53 -0.91 21.91
N ARG A 778 13.31 -1.83 22.49
CA ARG A 778 14.30 -2.68 21.78
C ARG A 778 14.53 -4.02 22.49
N LYS A 779 15.09 -5.02 21.81
CA LYS A 779 15.30 -6.36 22.37
C LYS A 779 16.42 -6.42 23.42
N GLY A 780 16.26 -7.33 24.37
CA GLY A 780 17.06 -7.52 25.58
C GLY A 780 18.54 -7.76 25.33
N GLY A 781 19.33 -6.69 25.41
CA GLY A 781 20.79 -6.76 25.25
C GLY A 781 21.27 -6.55 23.82
N SER A 782 20.35 -6.38 22.87
CA SER A 782 20.68 -5.92 21.52
C SER A 782 21.01 -4.41 21.54
N PRO A 783 22.05 -3.97 20.81
CA PRO A 783 22.25 -2.57 20.45
C PRO A 783 21.52 -2.18 19.14
N ALA A 784 20.98 -3.14 18.40
CA ALA A 784 20.28 -2.92 17.13
C ALA A 784 18.81 -2.54 17.33
N ARG A 785 18.23 -1.93 16.29
CA ARG A 785 16.78 -1.72 16.11
C ARG A 785 16.03 -3.06 16.16
N LEU A 786 14.70 -3.04 16.34
CA LEU A 786 13.90 -4.28 16.46
C LEU A 786 13.83 -5.11 15.17
N PHE A 787 13.90 -4.46 14.02
CA PHE A 787 13.82 -5.10 12.71
C PHE A 787 15.22 -5.30 12.12
N ALA A 788 15.33 -6.23 11.18
CA ALA A 788 16.57 -6.56 10.47
C ALA A 788 16.40 -6.57 8.93
N GLY A 789 15.24 -6.13 8.43
CA GLY A 789 14.86 -6.19 7.01
C GLY A 789 14.37 -7.57 6.58
N VAL A 790 14.20 -7.75 5.27
CA VAL A 790 13.86 -9.02 4.62
C VAL A 790 14.93 -9.31 3.56
N PRO A 791 15.43 -10.56 3.41
CA PRO A 791 16.41 -10.90 2.37
C PRO A 791 15.93 -10.47 0.97
N GLY A 792 16.81 -9.81 0.20
CA GLY A 792 16.46 -9.22 -1.11
C GLY A 792 15.70 -7.89 -1.05
N ARG A 793 15.41 -7.37 0.16
CA ARG A 793 14.87 -6.02 0.42
C ARG A 793 15.61 -5.40 1.60
N GLU A 794 16.93 -5.32 1.48
CA GLU A 794 17.79 -4.77 2.51
C GLU A 794 17.55 -3.26 2.67
N TYR A 795 17.60 -2.77 3.91
CA TYR A 795 17.67 -1.34 4.19
C TYR A 795 19.07 -0.96 4.67
N ILE A 796 19.51 0.22 4.28
CA ILE A 796 20.70 0.87 4.85
C ILE A 796 20.23 1.78 5.98
N ASP A 797 20.87 1.69 7.16
CA ASP A 797 20.69 2.69 8.20
C ASP A 797 21.40 3.98 7.75
N GLY A 798 20.62 4.99 7.39
CA GLY A 798 21.11 6.30 6.97
C GLY A 798 21.75 7.11 8.11
N ASP A 799 21.64 6.65 9.36
CA ASP A 799 22.24 7.29 10.53
C ASP A 799 23.57 6.59 10.90
N LEU A 800 24.71 7.25 10.62
CA LEU A 800 26.03 6.79 11.11
C LEU A 800 26.09 6.60 12.65
N THR A 801 25.19 7.24 13.42
CA THR A 801 25.05 6.99 14.85
C THR A 801 23.58 6.90 15.28
N SER A 802 23.17 5.74 15.79
CA SER A 802 21.86 5.52 16.41
C SER A 802 21.98 5.02 17.87
N ASN A 803 20.89 5.14 18.63
CA ASN A 803 20.77 4.62 20.01
C ASN A 803 20.17 3.20 20.05
N GLY A 804 19.71 2.68 18.91
CA GLY A 804 19.15 1.33 18.77
C GLY A 804 17.75 1.12 19.34
N TYR A 805 17.02 2.18 19.71
CA TYR A 805 15.63 2.07 20.15
C TYR A 805 14.66 2.32 18.98
N THR A 806 13.69 1.43 18.82
CA THR A 806 12.62 1.52 17.81
C THR A 806 11.34 2.03 18.49
N HIS A 807 10.62 2.95 17.87
CA HIS A 807 9.67 3.79 18.59
C HIS A 807 8.41 3.08 19.13
N VAL A 808 7.74 2.23 18.36
CA VAL A 808 6.32 1.93 18.57
C VAL A 808 5.42 3.18 18.60
N GLU A 809 5.18 3.80 19.77
CA GLU A 809 3.92 4.50 20.11
C GLU A 809 4.09 5.91 20.73
N PHE A 810 3.21 6.85 20.34
CA PHE A 810 2.99 8.13 21.04
C PHE A 810 1.74 8.07 21.95
N VAL A 811 1.88 8.44 23.23
CA VAL A 811 0.76 8.40 24.20
C VAL A 811 0.60 9.71 24.97
N THR A 812 -0.63 10.04 25.35
CA THR A 812 -0.97 11.22 26.16
C THR A 812 -0.81 10.96 27.66
N GLU A 813 -1.30 9.81 28.11
CA GLU A 813 -1.20 9.33 29.49
C GLU A 813 0.21 8.82 29.84
N PRO A 814 0.60 8.81 31.13
CA PRO A 814 1.92 8.34 31.57
C PRO A 814 2.02 6.79 31.64
N SER A 815 1.40 6.10 30.69
CA SER A 815 1.40 4.63 30.57
C SER A 815 1.11 4.16 29.14
N TYR A 816 1.68 3.00 28.79
CA TYR A 816 1.48 2.30 27.51
C TYR A 816 1.37 0.79 27.76
N LEU A 817 0.37 0.14 27.17
CA LEU A 817 0.20 -1.30 27.20
C LEU A 817 0.77 -1.91 25.91
N ASP A 818 1.89 -2.61 26.03
CA ASP A 818 2.48 -3.37 24.94
C ASP A 818 1.78 -4.72 24.81
N LYS A 819 1.04 -4.93 23.71
CA LYS A 819 0.45 -6.22 23.29
C LYS A 819 1.26 -6.91 22.18
N GLY A 820 2.52 -6.52 21.97
CA GLY A 820 3.38 -7.09 20.92
C GLY A 820 3.52 -6.18 19.71
N GLN A 821 3.61 -6.76 18.51
CA GLN A 821 3.50 -6.04 17.25
C GLN A 821 2.20 -6.47 16.57
N GLY A 822 1.15 -5.68 16.76
CA GLY A 822 -0.13 -5.84 16.08
C GLY A 822 -0.39 -4.70 15.09
N PHE A 823 -1.52 -4.79 14.41
CA PHE A 823 -1.97 -3.81 13.41
C PHE A 823 -2.66 -2.58 14.06
N GLY A 824 -2.29 -2.21 15.29
CA GLY A 824 -2.86 -1.08 16.05
C GLY A 824 -2.84 -1.31 17.57
N ARG A 825 -3.49 -0.43 18.36
CA ARG A 825 -3.52 -0.52 19.85
C ARG A 825 -4.50 -1.58 20.37
N GLY A 826 -5.46 -2.01 19.55
CA GLY A 826 -6.43 -3.05 19.85
C GLY A 826 -5.86 -4.46 19.59
N ALA A 827 -5.87 -4.88 18.32
CA ALA A 827 -5.48 -6.19 17.82
C ALA A 827 -3.96 -6.48 17.85
N GLY A 828 -3.39 -6.56 19.05
CA GLY A 828 -2.05 -7.11 19.29
C GLY A 828 -2.03 -8.64 19.15
N GLN A 829 -1.10 -9.19 18.36
CA GLN A 829 -0.91 -10.65 18.23
C GLN A 829 -0.22 -11.30 19.44
N GLY A 830 -0.08 -10.57 20.56
CA GLY A 830 0.67 -10.97 21.74
C GLY A 830 2.18 -10.72 21.60
N ILE A 831 2.85 -10.70 22.75
CA ILE A 831 4.32 -10.58 22.86
C ILE A 831 4.99 -11.95 22.66
N ASP A 832 5.90 -12.00 21.70
CA ASP A 832 6.72 -13.17 21.36
C ASP A 832 7.79 -13.52 22.41
N ASP A 833 8.44 -12.49 22.96
CA ASP A 833 9.48 -12.60 23.98
C ASP A 833 9.43 -11.39 24.91
N PHE A 834 9.25 -11.66 26.20
CA PHE A 834 9.15 -10.62 27.23
C PHE A 834 10.47 -9.86 27.50
N ASP A 835 11.59 -10.23 26.87
CA ASP A 835 12.92 -9.60 27.03
C ASP A 835 13.05 -8.27 26.28
N TYR A 836 12.21 -7.29 26.61
CA TYR A 836 12.27 -5.94 26.03
C TYR A 836 12.86 -4.90 26.99
N GLN A 837 13.49 -3.88 26.42
CA GLN A 837 14.00 -2.68 27.10
C GLN A 837 13.21 -1.46 26.61
N TYR A 838 12.68 -0.68 27.55
CA TYR A 838 11.84 0.48 27.28
C TYR A 838 12.49 1.76 27.77
N VAL A 839 12.30 2.84 27.02
CA VAL A 839 12.66 4.23 27.38
C VAL A 839 11.55 5.16 26.90
N VAL A 840 11.42 6.31 27.54
CA VAL A 840 10.34 7.27 27.28
C VAL A 840 10.92 8.68 27.21
N ARG A 841 10.32 9.54 26.36
CA ARG A 841 10.58 10.98 26.32
C ARG A 841 9.30 11.76 26.57
N ALA A 842 9.40 12.91 27.21
CA ALA A 842 8.33 13.90 27.29
C ALA A 842 8.35 14.82 26.05
N ILE A 843 7.17 15.24 25.57
CA ILE A 843 7.00 16.14 24.43
C ILE A 843 6.30 17.41 24.89
N LYS A 844 6.83 18.60 24.57
CA LYS A 844 6.25 19.87 25.04
C LYS A 844 6.39 21.01 24.04
N THR A 845 5.28 21.72 23.80
CA THR A 845 5.27 22.98 23.05
C THR A 845 6.03 24.06 23.82
N ASN A 846 6.92 24.77 23.12
CA ASN A 846 7.76 25.82 23.67
C ASN A 846 7.24 27.22 23.29
N ALA A 847 7.92 28.27 23.77
CA ALA A 847 7.46 29.65 23.64
C ALA A 847 7.45 30.22 22.19
N THR A 848 8.04 29.54 21.20
CA THR A 848 7.93 29.94 19.78
C THR A 848 6.80 29.20 19.04
N GLY A 849 6.12 28.26 19.71
CA GLY A 849 5.12 27.39 19.09
C GLY A 849 5.68 26.10 18.48
N GLN A 850 7.00 25.91 18.47
CA GLN A 850 7.64 24.63 18.14
C GLN A 850 7.54 23.64 19.32
N VAL A 851 7.88 22.37 19.11
CA VAL A 851 7.96 21.36 20.20
C VAL A 851 9.39 20.98 20.53
N GLY A 852 9.67 20.77 21.82
CA GLY A 852 10.88 20.13 22.32
C GLY A 852 10.58 18.72 22.85
N PHE A 853 11.51 17.80 22.63
CA PHE A 853 11.50 16.43 23.17
C PHE A 853 12.57 16.33 24.25
N SER A 854 12.29 15.64 25.36
CA SER A 854 13.32 15.40 26.39
C SER A 854 14.42 14.44 25.89
N ASP A 855 15.51 14.38 26.66
CA ASP A 855 16.36 13.20 26.74
C ASP A 855 15.52 11.90 26.86
N LEU A 856 16.13 10.77 26.55
CA LEU A 856 15.59 9.46 26.89
C LEU A 856 15.63 9.25 28.41
N SER A 857 14.57 8.66 28.96
CA SER A 857 14.51 8.23 30.37
C SER A 857 15.60 7.21 30.74
N GLY A 858 15.68 6.87 32.03
CA GLY A 858 16.30 5.61 32.45
C GLY A 858 15.63 4.41 31.78
N THR A 859 16.42 3.38 31.41
CA THR A 859 15.92 2.19 30.71
C THR A 859 15.21 1.22 31.65
N ALA A 860 13.90 1.10 31.50
CA ALA A 860 13.11 0.03 32.11
C ALA A 860 13.33 -1.30 31.38
N LYS A 861 13.15 -2.40 32.10
CA LYS A 861 13.21 -3.78 31.58
C LYS A 861 12.23 -4.63 32.36
N THR A 862 11.57 -5.59 31.70
CA THR A 862 10.89 -6.67 32.42
C THR A 862 11.93 -7.43 33.26
N LYS A 863 11.50 -8.00 34.38
CA LYS A 863 12.43 -8.63 35.34
C LYS A 863 12.26 -10.14 35.38
N LEU A 864 12.36 -10.71 34.19
CA LEU A 864 12.57 -12.13 33.98
C LEU A 864 13.89 -12.57 34.63
N LYS A 865 13.89 -13.76 35.23
CA LYS A 865 15.11 -14.40 35.76
C LYS A 865 15.19 -15.83 35.31
N ALA A 866 16.26 -16.18 34.60
CA ALA A 866 16.62 -17.57 34.35
C ALA A 866 16.76 -18.33 35.68
N LYS A 867 15.96 -19.38 35.86
CA LYS A 867 15.90 -20.18 37.08
C LYS A 867 15.93 -21.66 36.69
N ASN A 868 16.60 -22.48 37.49
CA ASN A 868 16.47 -23.93 37.35
C ASN A 868 15.08 -24.37 37.84
N VAL A 869 14.27 -24.89 36.93
CA VAL A 869 12.88 -25.32 37.14
C VAL A 869 12.70 -26.83 36.98
N THR A 870 13.79 -27.61 36.94
CA THR A 870 13.78 -29.09 36.82
C THR A 870 12.92 -29.82 37.86
N LYS A 871 12.58 -29.18 39.00
CA LYS A 871 11.66 -29.72 40.04
C LYS A 871 10.25 -29.11 39.99
N GLN A 872 9.98 -28.26 39.01
CA GLN A 872 8.76 -27.48 38.80
C GLN A 872 8.11 -27.81 37.45
N VAL A 873 8.75 -28.66 36.64
CA VAL A 873 8.18 -29.26 35.43
C VAL A 873 8.15 -30.78 35.53
N GLN A 874 7.26 -31.40 34.78
CA GLN A 874 7.22 -32.85 34.54
C GLN A 874 7.44 -33.11 33.05
N ALA A 875 8.34 -34.03 32.72
CA ALA A 875 8.59 -34.44 31.35
C ALA A 875 7.76 -35.68 31.01
N SER A 876 6.98 -35.59 29.93
CA SER A 876 6.21 -36.67 29.33
C SER A 876 6.86 -37.12 28.02
N ILE A 877 6.67 -38.38 27.63
CA ILE A 877 7.27 -38.99 26.43
C ILE A 877 6.17 -39.69 25.61
N SER A 878 6.15 -39.44 24.31
CA SER A 878 5.27 -40.07 23.31
C SER A 878 6.03 -40.42 22.02
N ASN A 879 5.36 -41.04 21.06
CA ASN A 879 5.86 -41.27 19.68
C ASN A 879 7.28 -41.85 19.60
N VAL A 880 7.60 -42.82 20.46
CA VAL A 880 8.93 -43.44 20.55
C VAL A 880 9.20 -44.28 19.30
N THR A 881 10.30 -44.00 18.60
CA THR A 881 10.80 -44.76 17.45
C THR A 881 12.25 -45.19 17.65
N PHE A 882 12.65 -46.26 16.96
CA PHE A 882 14.02 -46.75 16.94
C PHE A 882 14.34 -47.37 15.59
N SER A 883 15.34 -46.84 14.88
CA SER A 883 15.65 -47.20 13.50
C SER A 883 17.12 -46.98 13.17
N LEU A 884 17.80 -48.04 12.71
CA LEU A 884 19.12 -48.00 12.06
C LEU A 884 20.15 -47.03 12.69
N SER A 885 20.35 -47.16 14.01
CA SER A 885 21.24 -46.35 14.87
C SER A 885 20.63 -45.11 15.52
N GLU A 886 19.41 -44.69 15.19
CA GLU A 886 18.72 -43.58 15.87
C GLU A 886 17.67 -44.08 16.87
N PHE A 887 17.65 -43.51 18.07
CA PHE A 887 16.53 -43.58 19.02
C PHE A 887 15.88 -42.20 19.14
N ALA A 888 14.57 -42.11 18.89
CA ALA A 888 13.85 -40.86 18.90
C ALA A 888 12.54 -40.93 19.68
N PHE A 889 12.09 -39.81 20.23
CA PHE A 889 10.78 -39.67 20.87
C PHE A 889 10.34 -38.21 20.97
N ASP A 890 9.04 -37.99 21.11
CA ASP A 890 8.50 -36.66 21.36
C ASP A 890 8.44 -36.39 22.87
N ASN A 891 8.92 -35.21 23.29
CA ASN A 891 8.95 -34.75 24.67
C ASN A 891 8.06 -33.53 24.88
N THR A 892 7.28 -33.55 25.96
CA THR A 892 6.41 -32.45 26.40
C THR A 892 6.70 -32.12 27.87
N LEU A 893 6.59 -30.84 28.25
CA LEU A 893 6.87 -30.33 29.59
C LEU A 893 5.60 -29.74 30.25
N THR A 894 5.06 -30.41 31.26
CA THR A 894 3.98 -29.88 32.12
C THR A 894 4.54 -28.91 33.14
N ASN A 895 3.98 -27.70 33.28
CA ASN A 895 4.34 -26.77 34.37
C ASN A 895 3.57 -27.12 35.67
N ASN A 896 4.26 -27.82 36.58
CA ASN A 896 3.75 -28.20 37.90
C ASN A 896 4.04 -27.13 38.99
N SER A 897 4.12 -25.85 38.62
CA SER A 897 4.40 -24.74 39.54
C SER A 897 3.30 -23.67 39.56
N ALA A 898 3.23 -22.92 40.66
CA ALA A 898 2.23 -21.85 40.86
C ALA A 898 2.58 -20.51 40.18
N LYS A 899 3.39 -20.53 39.11
CA LYS A 899 3.76 -19.37 38.28
C LYS A 899 3.92 -19.80 36.82
N VAL A 900 3.66 -18.88 35.89
CA VAL A 900 4.02 -19.06 34.48
C VAL A 900 5.53 -19.29 34.36
N LEU A 901 5.93 -20.22 33.48
CA LEU A 901 7.31 -20.43 33.08
C LEU A 901 7.49 -19.82 31.69
N PHE A 902 8.19 -18.70 31.61
CA PHE A 902 8.36 -17.95 30.37
C PHE A 902 9.52 -18.50 29.53
N GLY A 903 9.35 -18.45 28.21
CA GLY A 903 10.32 -18.90 27.23
C GLY A 903 11.56 -18.00 27.09
N PRO A 904 12.57 -18.45 26.33
CA PRO A 904 12.82 -19.84 25.96
C PRO A 904 13.08 -20.74 27.20
N ILE A 905 12.34 -21.84 27.28
CA ILE A 905 12.56 -22.91 28.26
C ILE A 905 13.60 -23.86 27.68
N ASN A 906 14.73 -24.00 28.38
CA ASN A 906 15.89 -24.76 27.94
C ASN A 906 15.93 -26.10 28.68
N PHE A 907 15.71 -27.20 27.97
CA PHE A 907 15.91 -28.57 28.43
C PHE A 907 17.35 -28.98 28.09
N ASP A 908 18.29 -28.69 28.99
CA ASP A 908 19.72 -29.03 28.83
C ASP A 908 19.95 -30.47 29.31
N ILE A 909 20.13 -31.43 28.40
CA ILE A 909 20.70 -32.75 28.69
C ILE A 909 22.21 -32.57 28.96
N VAL A 910 22.61 -32.86 30.20
CA VAL A 910 23.97 -32.56 30.73
C VAL A 910 24.82 -33.80 31.01
N SER A 911 24.26 -35.00 30.85
CA SER A 911 25.02 -36.27 30.85
C SER A 911 24.16 -37.41 30.32
N ILE A 912 24.67 -38.14 29.32
CA ILE A 912 24.21 -39.47 28.92
C ILE A 912 25.04 -40.53 29.68
N SER A 913 24.46 -41.70 29.99
CA SER A 913 25.12 -42.74 30.80
C SER A 913 26.02 -43.69 30.00
N SER A 914 25.89 -43.73 28.68
CA SER A 914 26.88 -44.32 27.78
C SER A 914 27.78 -43.24 27.18
N ALA A 915 28.99 -43.64 26.79
CA ALA A 915 29.92 -42.83 26.01
C ALA A 915 29.80 -43.08 24.48
N ASN A 916 28.94 -44.01 24.05
CA ASN A 916 28.67 -44.31 22.64
C ASN A 916 27.26 -43.86 22.20
N VAL A 917 26.56 -43.10 23.05
CA VAL A 917 25.26 -42.50 22.75
C VAL A 917 25.37 -40.99 22.83
N SER A 918 25.00 -40.29 21.75
CA SER A 918 24.99 -38.83 21.63
C SER A 918 23.60 -38.34 21.22
N VAL A 919 23.26 -37.09 21.55
CA VAL A 919 22.17 -36.39 20.84
C VAL A 919 22.72 -35.88 19.51
N ASN A 920 21.92 -36.02 18.44
CA ASN A 920 22.27 -35.55 17.10
C ASN A 920 21.49 -34.30 16.64
N ASN A 921 20.31 -34.02 17.22
CA ASN A 921 19.42 -32.94 16.79
C ASN A 921 19.22 -31.81 17.83
N ALA A 922 20.22 -31.55 18.67
CA ALA A 922 20.16 -30.47 19.66
C ALA A 922 20.21 -29.07 19.01
N ASP A 923 19.42 -28.13 19.51
CA ASP A 923 19.36 -26.71 19.06
C ASP A 923 20.68 -25.94 19.27
N ASN A 924 21.69 -26.55 19.88
CA ASN A 924 23.04 -26.01 20.06
C ASN A 924 24.15 -26.91 19.50
N ALA A 925 23.81 -27.91 18.66
CA ALA A 925 24.70 -28.95 18.16
C ALA A 925 25.47 -29.74 19.24
N GLY A 926 25.01 -29.69 20.50
CA GLY A 926 25.67 -30.38 21.60
C GLY A 926 25.25 -31.84 21.73
N THR A 927 26.21 -32.69 22.06
CA THR A 927 26.10 -34.16 22.10
C THR A 927 25.50 -34.72 23.39
N GLY A 928 25.48 -33.93 24.48
CA GLY A 928 25.08 -34.39 25.82
C GLY A 928 26.13 -35.25 26.54
N GLN A 929 27.33 -35.38 25.97
CA GLN A 929 28.46 -36.14 26.53
C GLN A 929 29.54 -35.24 27.17
N ARG A 930 30.31 -35.79 28.12
CA ARG A 930 31.61 -35.25 28.61
C ARG A 930 31.62 -33.79 29.12
N GLY A 931 30.47 -33.17 29.32
CA GLY A 931 30.33 -31.77 29.75
C GLY A 931 29.88 -30.81 28.64
N ASP A 932 29.94 -31.26 27.38
CA ASP A 932 29.12 -30.72 26.31
C ASP A 932 27.66 -31.12 26.55
N LYS A 933 26.74 -30.18 26.33
CA LYS A 933 25.34 -30.29 26.72
C LYS A 933 24.46 -30.24 25.47
N ALA A 934 23.55 -31.19 25.35
CA ALA A 934 22.53 -31.16 24.31
C ALA A 934 21.35 -30.33 24.81
N ARG A 935 20.99 -29.28 24.08
CA ARG A 935 19.88 -28.37 24.43
C ARG A 935 18.70 -28.59 23.51
N PHE A 936 17.53 -28.69 24.12
CA PHE A 936 16.25 -28.53 23.43
C PHE A 936 15.53 -27.30 23.97
N VAL A 937 15.12 -26.41 23.07
CA VAL A 937 14.44 -25.16 23.38
C VAL A 937 12.95 -25.29 23.09
N TYR A 938 12.14 -24.84 24.03
CA TYR A 938 10.70 -24.60 23.87
C TYR A 938 10.50 -23.08 24.00
N ASN A 939 10.00 -22.42 22.95
CA ASN A 939 9.95 -20.95 22.91
C ASN A 939 8.74 -20.36 23.65
N GLU A 940 7.67 -21.15 23.82
CA GLU A 940 6.41 -20.72 24.44
C GLU A 940 6.53 -20.42 25.96
N ALA A 941 5.55 -19.67 26.48
CA ALA A 941 5.29 -19.58 27.90
C ALA A 941 4.34 -20.71 28.33
N VAL A 942 4.68 -21.46 29.39
CA VAL A 942 3.84 -22.56 29.90
C VAL A 942 3.18 -22.12 31.20
N SER A 943 1.85 -21.93 31.17
CA SER A 943 1.04 -21.53 32.33
C SER A 943 0.84 -22.66 33.36
N PRO A 944 0.52 -22.36 34.63
CA PRO A 944 0.35 -23.37 35.68
C PRO A 944 -0.63 -24.49 35.31
N GLY A 945 -0.18 -25.74 35.41
CA GLY A 945 -0.98 -26.93 35.06
C GLY A 945 -1.21 -27.13 33.56
N LYS A 946 -0.50 -26.42 32.68
CA LYS A 946 -0.50 -26.63 31.23
C LYS A 946 0.76 -27.39 30.78
N ASP A 947 0.64 -27.98 29.60
CA ASP A 947 1.71 -28.65 28.87
C ASP A 947 2.30 -27.73 27.79
N SER A 948 3.56 -27.95 27.42
CA SER A 948 4.21 -27.34 26.25
C SER A 948 3.81 -28.03 24.94
N SER A 949 4.15 -27.41 23.82
CA SER A 949 4.37 -28.09 22.55
C SER A 949 5.30 -29.32 22.70
N ALA A 950 5.22 -30.25 21.75
CA ALA A 950 6.07 -31.44 21.73
C ALA A 950 7.35 -31.17 20.91
N ARG A 951 8.52 -31.56 21.44
CA ARG A 951 9.81 -31.50 20.74
C ARG A 951 10.33 -32.92 20.48
N ASN A 952 10.72 -33.22 19.25
CA ASN A 952 11.30 -34.51 18.89
C ASN A 952 12.79 -34.55 19.30
N LEU A 953 13.14 -35.43 20.23
CA LEU A 953 14.50 -35.63 20.73
C LEU A 953 15.08 -36.89 20.08
N ARG A 954 16.23 -36.77 19.42
CA ARG A 954 16.90 -37.85 18.69
C ARG A 954 18.30 -38.11 19.23
N PHE A 955 18.69 -39.37 19.24
CA PHE A 955 19.95 -39.85 19.79
C PHE A 955 20.61 -40.85 18.84
N ASP A 956 21.87 -40.62 18.48
CA ASP A 956 22.71 -41.66 17.93
C ASP A 956 22.93 -42.71 19.01
N ASN A 957 22.43 -43.90 18.77
CA ASN A 957 22.66 -45.10 19.54
C ASN A 957 23.10 -46.25 18.60
N PRO A 958 24.28 -46.13 17.96
CA PRO A 958 24.78 -47.10 16.98
C PRO A 958 25.03 -48.49 17.56
N LEU A 959 25.13 -48.62 18.89
CA LEU A 959 25.26 -49.92 19.57
C LEU A 959 23.92 -50.49 20.05
N ALA A 960 22.79 -49.82 19.78
CA ALA A 960 21.45 -50.19 20.24
C ALA A 960 21.36 -50.44 21.76
N GLU A 961 22.20 -49.78 22.55
CA GLU A 961 22.39 -50.09 23.97
C GLU A 961 21.38 -49.33 24.87
N MET A 962 21.07 -49.90 26.04
CA MET A 962 20.22 -49.21 27.01
C MET A 962 21.00 -48.08 27.69
N PHE A 963 20.63 -46.85 27.40
CA PHE A 963 21.16 -45.66 28.05
C PHE A 963 20.13 -44.97 28.94
N SER A 964 20.60 -44.04 29.75
CA SER A 964 19.82 -43.08 30.51
C SER A 964 20.47 -41.71 30.38
N PHE A 965 19.70 -40.63 30.50
CA PHE A 965 20.24 -39.28 30.46
C PHE A 965 19.74 -38.44 31.63
N LYS A 966 20.41 -37.33 31.91
CA LYS A 966 20.01 -36.35 32.94
C LYS A 966 19.83 -34.99 32.30
N ALA A 967 18.61 -34.47 32.38
CA ALA A 967 18.30 -33.11 31.97
C ALA A 967 18.32 -32.13 33.16
N LYS A 968 18.52 -30.85 32.85
CA LYS A 968 18.23 -29.70 33.70
C LYS A 968 17.34 -28.77 32.91
N VAL A 969 16.18 -28.43 33.46
CA VAL A 969 15.27 -27.47 32.82
C VAL A 969 15.50 -26.08 33.41
N PHE A 970 15.69 -25.09 32.54
CA PHE A 970 15.84 -23.69 32.89
C PHE A 970 14.83 -22.84 32.13
N ALA A 971 13.95 -22.13 32.84
CA ALA A 971 12.99 -21.20 32.27
C ALA A 971 13.24 -19.79 32.80
N LYS A 972 12.73 -18.77 32.11
CA LYS A 972 12.58 -17.43 32.70
C LYS A 972 11.40 -17.47 33.68
N VAL A 973 11.56 -16.90 34.88
CA VAL A 973 10.45 -16.66 35.81
C VAL A 973 10.38 -15.18 36.20
N GLU A 974 9.17 -14.67 36.31
CA GLU A 974 8.87 -13.28 36.65
C GLU A 974 9.00 -13.01 38.16
N GLY A 975 9.42 -11.79 38.48
CA GLY A 975 9.25 -11.19 39.81
C GLY A 975 9.34 -9.66 39.70
N GLN A 976 8.54 -8.96 40.52
CA GLN A 976 8.37 -7.48 40.60
C GLN A 976 9.44 -6.63 39.92
N ALA A 977 9.09 -5.81 38.92
CA ALA A 977 9.99 -4.88 38.25
C ALA A 977 10.62 -3.83 39.20
N ARG A 978 11.36 -2.88 38.63
CA ARG A 978 11.97 -1.75 39.35
C ARG A 978 11.88 -0.50 38.50
N ALA A 979 11.42 0.57 39.11
CA ALA A 979 11.49 1.93 38.58
C ALA A 979 12.92 2.25 38.10
N ALA A 980 13.03 2.63 36.83
CA ALA A 980 14.24 3.10 36.19
C ALA A 980 14.20 4.63 36.08
N SER A 981 15.25 5.29 36.56
CA SER A 981 15.30 6.75 36.68
C SER A 981 16.70 7.25 36.27
N GLY A 982 16.75 8.45 35.72
CA GLY A 982 17.93 9.02 35.07
C GLY A 982 17.58 9.74 33.76
N SER A 983 18.62 10.16 33.05
CA SER A 983 18.55 10.82 31.74
C SER A 983 19.64 10.23 30.85
N GLN A 984 19.31 9.98 29.59
CA GLN A 984 20.21 9.49 28.54
C GLN A 984 20.10 10.45 27.36
N VAL A 985 21.20 11.16 27.07
CA VAL A 985 21.29 12.03 25.89
C VAL A 985 21.06 11.18 24.64
N SER A 986 20.20 11.64 23.73
CA SER A 986 19.91 10.93 22.50
C SER A 986 20.74 11.46 21.33
N ASN A 987 21.19 10.54 20.49
CA ASN A 987 21.73 10.84 19.16
C ASN A 987 20.57 11.19 18.21
N ASP A 988 19.95 12.35 18.41
CA ASP A 988 18.82 12.82 17.60
C ASP A 988 19.27 13.47 16.28
N THR A 989 20.56 13.80 16.14
CA THR A 989 21.20 14.16 14.88
C THR A 989 22.23 13.10 14.50
N SER A 990 22.40 12.86 13.20
CA SER A 990 23.46 12.03 12.64
C SER A 990 23.89 12.61 11.30
N GLU A 991 25.19 12.50 11.01
CA GLU A 991 25.67 12.56 9.63
C GLU A 991 25.07 11.39 8.82
N ALA A 992 24.86 11.62 7.53
CA ALA A 992 24.26 10.64 6.63
C ALA A 992 25.27 9.55 6.23
N ALA A 993 24.83 8.29 6.25
CA ALA A 993 25.63 7.18 5.74
C ALA A 993 25.82 7.26 4.21
N ALA A 994 26.92 6.69 3.72
CA ALA A 994 27.14 6.52 2.29
C ALA A 994 26.18 5.43 1.74
N ARG A 995 25.59 5.67 0.57
CA ARG A 995 24.78 4.68 -0.14
C ARG A 995 25.69 3.85 -1.06
N GLU A 996 26.16 2.72 -0.58
CA GLU A 996 26.68 1.66 -1.46
C GLU A 996 25.47 0.96 -2.11
N VAL A 997 25.55 0.71 -3.42
CA VAL A 997 24.48 0.08 -4.20
C VAL A 997 24.99 -1.27 -4.66
N VAL A 998 24.25 -2.32 -4.32
CA VAL A 998 24.54 -3.72 -4.69
C VAL A 998 23.49 -4.15 -5.73
N TYR A 999 23.93 -4.93 -6.70
CA TYR A 999 23.09 -5.51 -7.75
C TYR A 999 23.13 -7.04 -7.64
N HIS A 1000 22.11 -7.71 -8.17
CA HIS A 1000 22.00 -9.17 -8.16
C HIS A 1000 22.18 -9.72 -9.57
N ALA A 1001 23.05 -10.73 -9.71
CA ALA A 1001 23.36 -11.40 -10.97
C ALA A 1001 22.90 -12.87 -10.87
N ILE A 1002 21.70 -13.14 -11.39
CA ILE A 1002 21.00 -14.42 -11.24
C ILE A 1002 21.20 -15.30 -12.48
N SER A 1003 21.51 -16.58 -12.26
CA SER A 1003 21.72 -17.60 -13.30
C SER A 1003 21.03 -18.91 -12.92
N GLU A 1004 20.52 -19.64 -13.91
CA GLU A 1004 19.74 -20.88 -13.72
C GLU A 1004 20.44 -22.08 -14.38
N HIS A 1005 20.63 -23.16 -13.62
CA HIS A 1005 21.32 -24.37 -14.07
C HIS A 1005 20.44 -25.60 -13.80
N LYS A 1006 20.18 -26.44 -14.80
CA LYS A 1006 19.38 -27.67 -14.64
C LYS A 1006 20.24 -28.91 -14.78
N GLY A 1007 19.92 -29.92 -13.97
CA GLY A 1007 20.64 -31.19 -13.94
C GLY A 1007 19.74 -32.36 -13.62
N LEU A 1008 20.35 -33.54 -13.62
CA LEU A 1008 19.74 -34.83 -13.30
C LEU A 1008 20.75 -35.62 -12.47
N VAL A 1009 20.40 -36.00 -11.24
CA VAL A 1009 21.10 -37.09 -10.56
C VAL A 1009 20.42 -38.39 -10.99
N ALA A 1010 21.17 -39.33 -11.56
CA ALA A 1010 20.59 -40.51 -12.20
C ALA A 1010 20.21 -41.61 -11.19
N ILE A 1011 20.95 -41.74 -10.09
CA ILE A 1011 20.74 -42.72 -9.02
C ILE A 1011 21.24 -42.13 -7.70
N GLY A 1012 20.40 -42.01 -6.68
CA GLY A 1012 20.88 -41.59 -5.36
C GLY A 1012 21.70 -42.66 -4.62
N THR A 1013 22.83 -42.28 -4.03
CA THR A 1013 23.70 -43.10 -3.18
C THR A 1013 23.84 -42.47 -1.81
N THR A 1014 23.65 -43.24 -0.74
CA THR A 1014 23.71 -42.73 0.63
C THR A 1014 25.14 -42.35 1.01
N ASP A 1015 25.44 -41.05 1.00
CA ASP A 1015 26.64 -40.39 1.52
C ASP A 1015 27.99 -40.73 0.84
N VAL A 1016 27.99 -41.46 -0.28
CA VAL A 1016 29.22 -41.82 -1.02
C VAL A 1016 29.17 -41.24 -2.43
N ALA A 1017 30.01 -40.23 -2.70
CA ALA A 1017 30.21 -39.69 -4.04
C ALA A 1017 31.05 -40.67 -4.89
N VAL A 1018 30.41 -41.55 -5.68
CA VAL A 1018 31.10 -42.58 -6.47
C VAL A 1018 31.32 -42.14 -7.92
N ALA A 1019 30.40 -41.39 -8.53
CA ALA A 1019 30.50 -40.97 -9.93
C ALA A 1019 29.71 -39.68 -10.25
N ASP A 1020 30.44 -38.63 -10.64
CA ASP A 1020 29.88 -37.40 -11.21
C ASP A 1020 29.00 -37.69 -12.44
N GLY A 1021 27.89 -36.97 -12.54
CA GLY A 1021 26.83 -37.21 -13.53
C GLY A 1021 25.96 -38.45 -13.26
N VAL A 1022 26.19 -39.18 -12.16
CA VAL A 1022 25.42 -40.39 -11.81
C VAL A 1022 24.79 -40.27 -10.42
N ASP A 1023 25.60 -40.06 -9.38
CA ASP A 1023 25.15 -40.01 -7.98
C ASP A 1023 25.43 -38.68 -7.26
N TYR A 1024 26.30 -37.86 -7.84
CA TYR A 1024 26.32 -36.41 -7.63
C TYR A 1024 26.53 -35.68 -8.97
N VAL A 1025 26.32 -34.37 -8.97
CA VAL A 1025 26.55 -33.47 -10.11
C VAL A 1025 27.18 -32.18 -9.59
N ASP A 1026 28.34 -31.82 -10.15
CA ASP A 1026 29.01 -30.56 -9.84
C ASP A 1026 28.68 -29.46 -10.87
N VAL A 1027 28.23 -28.31 -10.38
CA VAL A 1027 28.01 -27.08 -11.18
C VAL A 1027 29.03 -26.03 -10.75
N ASN A 1028 30.06 -25.83 -11.58
CA ASN A 1028 31.09 -24.83 -11.34
C ASN A 1028 30.65 -23.44 -11.82
N PHE A 1029 30.93 -22.40 -11.04
CA PHE A 1029 30.77 -21.02 -11.45
C PHE A 1029 31.99 -20.18 -11.07
N THR A 1030 32.34 -19.21 -11.92
CA THR A 1030 33.30 -18.17 -11.57
C THR A 1030 32.53 -17.00 -10.98
N ALA A 1031 32.99 -16.47 -9.84
CA ALA A 1031 32.45 -15.27 -9.25
C ALA A 1031 32.73 -14.07 -10.18
N LEU A 1032 31.72 -13.24 -10.43
CA LEU A 1032 31.86 -12.02 -11.25
C LEU A 1032 32.87 -11.04 -10.63
N ASN A 1033 33.51 -10.19 -11.43
CA ASN A 1033 34.68 -9.41 -10.98
C ASN A 1033 34.38 -8.52 -9.77
N SER A 1034 33.15 -8.01 -9.69
CA SER A 1034 32.65 -7.16 -8.61
C SER A 1034 31.82 -7.90 -7.55
N ALA A 1035 31.81 -9.24 -7.57
CA ALA A 1035 31.05 -10.09 -6.66
C ALA A 1035 31.64 -10.15 -5.23
N THR A 1036 30.75 -10.14 -4.23
CA THR A 1036 31.10 -10.16 -2.80
C THR A 1036 30.54 -11.40 -2.06
N SER A 1037 29.40 -11.91 -2.49
CA SER A 1037 28.81 -13.16 -1.99
C SER A 1037 27.99 -13.86 -3.07
N ALA A 1038 27.86 -15.18 -2.95
CA ALA A 1038 27.01 -16.00 -3.81
C ALA A 1038 26.08 -16.87 -2.96
N VAL A 1039 24.83 -16.99 -3.38
CA VAL A 1039 23.81 -17.86 -2.80
C VAL A 1039 23.21 -18.71 -3.90
N ALA A 1040 23.24 -20.03 -3.72
CA ALA A 1040 22.65 -20.98 -4.63
C ALA A 1040 21.46 -21.67 -3.96
N THR A 1041 20.33 -21.72 -4.65
CA THR A 1041 19.10 -22.38 -4.21
C THR A 1041 18.78 -23.52 -5.18
N LEU A 1042 18.86 -24.76 -4.69
CA LEU A 1042 18.53 -25.98 -5.41
C LEU A 1042 17.04 -26.29 -5.22
N THR A 1043 16.39 -26.88 -6.23
CA THR A 1043 15.03 -27.43 -6.14
C THR A 1043 14.89 -28.67 -7.01
N ALA A 1044 14.31 -29.73 -6.47
CA ALA A 1044 14.07 -31.00 -7.12
C ALA A 1044 12.69 -31.06 -7.80
N ASP A 1045 12.59 -31.72 -8.94
CA ASP A 1045 11.32 -32.02 -9.61
C ASP A 1045 10.61 -33.19 -8.90
N VAL A 1046 9.36 -32.97 -8.47
CA VAL A 1046 8.58 -33.91 -7.67
C VAL A 1046 7.57 -34.74 -8.48
N ASP A 1047 7.32 -34.41 -9.75
CA ASP A 1047 6.30 -35.10 -10.55
C ASP A 1047 6.78 -36.46 -11.10
N VAL A 1048 8.07 -36.77 -10.98
CA VAL A 1048 8.70 -38.00 -11.50
C VAL A 1048 8.62 -39.20 -10.52
N GLY A 1049 7.44 -39.44 -9.94
CA GLY A 1049 7.07 -40.79 -9.51
C GLY A 1049 7.11 -41.16 -8.02
N GLY A 1050 6.52 -40.33 -7.15
CA GLY A 1050 5.79 -40.85 -5.97
C GLY A 1050 6.58 -41.12 -4.67
N ALA A 1051 7.84 -40.68 -4.59
CA ALA A 1051 8.56 -40.47 -3.34
C ALA A 1051 9.19 -39.07 -3.39
N TYR A 1052 9.37 -38.41 -2.24
CA TYR A 1052 10.10 -37.15 -2.22
C TYR A 1052 11.56 -37.40 -2.62
N PRO A 1053 12.08 -36.70 -3.64
CA PRO A 1053 13.51 -36.70 -3.89
C PRO A 1053 14.19 -35.96 -2.75
N ASP A 1054 15.24 -36.57 -2.23
CA ASP A 1054 16.04 -36.09 -1.13
C ASP A 1054 17.45 -35.86 -1.71
N LEU A 1055 17.96 -34.63 -1.62
CA LEU A 1055 19.19 -34.19 -2.27
C LEU A 1055 20.03 -33.42 -1.24
N ASP A 1056 21.34 -33.68 -1.18
CA ASP A 1056 22.26 -32.81 -0.44
C ASP A 1056 22.85 -31.76 -1.37
N PHE A 1057 22.96 -30.52 -0.90
CA PHE A 1057 23.62 -29.45 -1.63
C PHE A 1057 24.81 -28.87 -0.87
N SER A 1058 26.00 -28.76 -1.49
CA SER A 1058 27.17 -28.11 -0.86
C SER A 1058 27.91 -27.15 -1.80
N MET A 1059 28.39 -26.04 -1.24
CA MET A 1059 29.27 -25.08 -1.93
C MET A 1059 30.72 -25.30 -1.51
N LEU A 1060 31.64 -25.31 -2.48
CA LEU A 1060 33.07 -25.53 -2.26
C LEU A 1060 33.92 -24.43 -2.92
N ASP A 1061 35.13 -24.22 -2.39
CA ASP A 1061 36.15 -23.33 -2.99
C ASP A 1061 36.97 -24.01 -4.09
N SER A 1062 37.88 -23.25 -4.71
CA SER A 1062 38.81 -23.67 -5.76
C SER A 1062 39.77 -24.80 -5.37
N GLU A 1063 39.96 -25.05 -4.08
CA GLU A 1063 40.77 -26.15 -3.56
C GLU A 1063 39.91 -27.37 -3.15
N GLY A 1064 38.58 -27.28 -3.28
CA GLY A 1064 37.63 -28.33 -2.93
C GLY A 1064 37.30 -28.42 -1.43
N ASN A 1065 37.56 -27.38 -0.63
CA ASN A 1065 37.07 -27.32 0.75
C ASN A 1065 35.59 -26.91 0.76
N VAL A 1066 34.78 -27.54 1.61
CA VAL A 1066 33.37 -27.19 1.77
C VAL A 1066 33.24 -25.85 2.53
N LEU A 1067 32.63 -24.87 1.89
CA LEU A 1067 32.29 -23.55 2.46
C LEU A 1067 30.94 -23.57 3.17
N ALA A 1068 29.95 -24.24 2.59
CA ALA A 1068 28.61 -24.39 3.12
C ALA A 1068 27.98 -25.72 2.67
N THR A 1069 27.08 -26.28 3.47
CA THR A 1069 26.27 -27.45 3.09
C THR A 1069 24.85 -27.30 3.63
N SER A 1070 23.91 -27.81 2.86
CA SER A 1070 22.53 -28.11 3.23
C SER A 1070 22.36 -29.65 3.22
N GLY A 1071 21.14 -30.14 3.47
CA GLY A 1071 20.84 -31.55 3.76
C GLY A 1071 19.45 -31.70 4.38
N ASN A 1072 18.45 -31.05 3.78
CA ASN A 1072 17.06 -31.03 4.22
C ASN A 1072 16.23 -32.07 3.46
N LEU A 1073 15.38 -32.78 4.20
CA LEU A 1073 14.43 -33.79 3.71
C LEU A 1073 13.24 -33.18 2.93
N GLY A 1074 13.50 -32.26 1.99
CA GLY A 1074 12.50 -31.50 1.26
C GLY A 1074 13.00 -31.07 -0.11
N ALA A 1075 12.07 -30.82 -1.04
CA ALA A 1075 12.37 -30.60 -2.45
C ALA A 1075 13.11 -29.28 -2.78
N SER A 1076 13.58 -28.51 -1.79
CA SER A 1076 14.37 -27.28 -1.99
C SER A 1076 15.44 -27.14 -0.90
N GLU A 1077 16.63 -26.73 -1.33
CA GLU A 1077 17.89 -26.72 -0.57
C GLU A 1077 18.62 -25.39 -0.85
N GLN A 1078 19.43 -24.88 0.09
CA GLN A 1078 20.17 -23.63 -0.13
C GLN A 1078 21.56 -23.64 0.52
N VAL A 1079 22.55 -23.10 -0.18
CA VAL A 1079 23.91 -22.85 0.31
C VAL A 1079 24.41 -21.49 -0.17
N GLY A 1080 25.32 -20.86 0.58
CA GLY A 1080 25.92 -19.61 0.17
C GLY A 1080 27.13 -19.23 1.02
N SER A 1081 27.97 -18.35 0.48
CA SER A 1081 29.20 -17.88 1.14
C SER A 1081 29.66 -16.54 0.57
N THR A 1082 30.56 -15.87 1.27
CA THR A 1082 31.36 -14.77 0.69
C THR A 1082 32.26 -15.32 -0.42
N VAL A 1083 32.32 -14.63 -1.57
CA VAL A 1083 33.16 -15.00 -2.71
C VAL A 1083 34.17 -13.90 -3.03
N VAL A 1084 35.24 -14.27 -3.73
CA VAL A 1084 36.23 -13.33 -4.28
C VAL A 1084 36.02 -13.24 -5.78
N GLY A 1085 35.72 -12.05 -6.29
CA GLY A 1085 35.49 -11.84 -7.72
C GLY A 1085 36.66 -12.30 -8.58
N GLY A 1086 36.35 -13.09 -9.62
CA GLY A 1086 37.31 -13.76 -10.49
C GLY A 1086 37.71 -15.17 -10.08
N GLU A 1087 37.48 -15.60 -8.82
CA GLU A 1087 37.76 -16.96 -8.37
C GLU A 1087 36.61 -17.93 -8.71
N THR A 1088 36.91 -19.23 -8.75
CA THR A 1088 35.95 -20.27 -9.16
C THR A 1088 35.53 -21.18 -8.00
N TYR A 1089 34.23 -21.46 -7.94
CA TYR A 1089 33.55 -22.20 -6.87
C TYR A 1089 32.72 -23.34 -7.46
N THR A 1090 32.49 -24.39 -6.66
CA THR A 1090 31.70 -25.56 -7.06
C THR A 1090 30.42 -25.65 -6.25
N LEU A 1091 29.30 -25.91 -6.92
CA LEU A 1091 28.01 -26.24 -6.32
C LEU A 1091 27.70 -27.72 -6.58
N ARG A 1092 27.84 -28.55 -5.55
CA ARG A 1092 27.70 -30.00 -5.60
C ARG A 1092 26.31 -30.44 -5.15
N VAL A 1093 25.54 -31.05 -6.05
CA VAL A 1093 24.26 -31.71 -5.75
C VAL A 1093 24.49 -33.21 -5.63
N LYS A 1094 24.11 -33.85 -4.52
CA LYS A 1094 24.14 -35.31 -4.36
C LYS A 1094 22.74 -35.87 -4.33
N GLY A 1095 22.53 -37.07 -4.86
CA GLY A 1095 21.26 -37.78 -4.73
C GLY A 1095 21.22 -38.67 -3.50
N TYR A 1096 20.23 -38.49 -2.63
CA TYR A 1096 19.88 -39.47 -1.62
C TYR A 1096 18.84 -40.47 -2.17
N ALA A 1097 18.76 -41.66 -1.60
CA ALA A 1097 18.39 -42.87 -2.35
C ALA A 1097 16.91 -43.01 -2.76
N ASN A 1098 16.49 -42.40 -3.89
CA ASN A 1098 15.31 -42.79 -4.69
C ASN A 1098 15.38 -42.33 -6.16
N GLY A 1099 15.78 -43.23 -7.07
CA GLY A 1099 15.57 -43.07 -8.53
C GLY A 1099 16.33 -41.91 -9.21
N PRO A 1100 16.02 -41.64 -10.50
CA PRO A 1100 16.54 -40.50 -11.24
C PRO A 1100 15.77 -39.21 -10.91
N THR A 1101 16.46 -38.22 -10.36
CA THR A 1101 15.89 -36.95 -9.88
C THR A 1101 16.37 -35.77 -10.72
N GLN A 1102 15.47 -35.05 -11.36
CA GLN A 1102 15.79 -33.77 -12.02
C GLN A 1102 15.83 -32.65 -10.99
N PHE A 1103 16.68 -31.66 -11.23
CA PHE A 1103 16.81 -30.49 -10.37
C PHE A 1103 17.11 -29.20 -11.13
N THR A 1104 16.82 -28.07 -10.50
CA THR A 1104 17.21 -26.72 -10.93
C THR A 1104 17.95 -26.02 -9.78
N ILE A 1105 19.10 -25.43 -10.07
CA ILE A 1105 19.81 -24.49 -9.19
C ILE A 1105 19.58 -23.07 -9.73
N VAL A 1106 19.11 -22.19 -8.88
CA VAL A 1106 19.16 -20.73 -9.09
C VAL A 1106 20.34 -20.19 -8.28
N LEU A 1107 21.36 -19.70 -8.97
CA LEU A 1107 22.55 -19.09 -8.40
C LEU A 1107 22.45 -17.57 -8.54
N ASP A 1108 22.40 -16.87 -7.40
CA ASP A 1108 22.44 -15.42 -7.28
C ASP A 1108 23.82 -14.98 -6.77
N GLN A 1109 24.46 -14.05 -7.49
CA GLN A 1109 25.69 -13.39 -7.04
C GLN A 1109 25.41 -11.92 -6.74
N MET A 1110 25.74 -11.48 -5.53
CA MET A 1110 25.70 -10.05 -5.18
C MET A 1110 26.95 -9.36 -5.73
N VAL A 1111 26.76 -8.41 -6.64
CA VAL A 1111 27.80 -7.71 -7.41
C VAL A 1111 27.73 -6.20 -7.20
N THR A 1112 28.87 -5.52 -7.27
CA THR A 1112 28.99 -4.07 -7.02
C THR A 1112 29.11 -3.23 -8.30
N ASP A 1113 29.23 -3.85 -9.48
CA ASP A 1113 29.14 -3.20 -10.79
C ASP A 1113 27.88 -3.69 -11.54
N ALA A 1114 27.06 -2.75 -12.03
CA ALA A 1114 25.88 -3.06 -12.84
C ALA A 1114 26.22 -3.73 -14.19
N GLY A 1115 27.45 -3.57 -14.69
CA GLY A 1115 27.91 -4.18 -15.93
C GLY A 1115 28.20 -5.68 -15.85
N ASP A 1116 28.45 -6.21 -14.65
CA ASP A 1116 28.68 -7.66 -14.43
C ASP A 1116 27.35 -8.46 -14.49
N ALA A 1117 26.19 -7.81 -14.32
CA ALA A 1117 24.88 -8.47 -14.16
C ALA A 1117 24.27 -9.06 -15.45
N SER A 1118 24.97 -9.02 -16.60
CA SER A 1118 24.38 -9.41 -17.90
C SER A 1118 25.33 -10.21 -18.81
N ASN A 1119 25.47 -11.52 -18.58
CA ASN A 1119 25.95 -12.49 -19.58
C ASN A 1119 25.53 -13.93 -19.24
N ASN A 1120 25.18 -14.73 -20.26
CA ASN A 1120 24.89 -16.17 -20.16
C ASN A 1120 25.67 -16.94 -21.25
N ALA A 1121 26.47 -17.94 -20.88
CA ALA A 1121 27.17 -18.83 -21.80
C ALA A 1121 27.52 -20.17 -21.11
N ALA A 1122 27.72 -21.26 -21.87
CA ALA A 1122 27.85 -22.61 -21.32
C ALA A 1122 28.87 -23.51 -22.09
N SER A 1123 29.15 -24.69 -21.51
CA SER A 1123 29.64 -25.95 -22.10
C SER A 1123 31.08 -26.47 -21.82
N GLU A 1124 31.10 -27.72 -21.33
CA GLU A 1124 32.00 -28.87 -21.65
C GLU A 1124 33.38 -29.13 -21.00
N SER A 1125 33.44 -30.30 -20.31
CA SER A 1125 34.50 -31.36 -20.29
C SER A 1125 35.40 -31.56 -19.03
N ALA A 1126 35.79 -32.84 -18.80
CA ALA A 1126 36.31 -33.45 -17.53
C ALA A 1126 37.71 -34.14 -17.74
N PRO A 1127 38.25 -35.19 -17.00
CA PRO A 1127 37.70 -36.15 -16.00
C PRO A 1127 38.66 -36.66 -14.84
N GLU A 1128 38.28 -37.78 -14.15
CA GLU A 1128 39.07 -38.76 -13.32
C GLU A 1128 39.53 -38.31 -11.89
N ASP A 1129 39.60 -39.10 -10.78
CA ASP A 1129 39.31 -40.53 -10.39
C ASP A 1129 39.42 -40.68 -8.80
N ASN A 1130 38.96 -41.66 -7.98
CA ASN A 1130 38.01 -42.81 -8.04
C ASN A 1130 37.79 -43.55 -6.65
N VAL A 1131 36.71 -44.35 -6.50
CA VAL A 1131 36.43 -45.53 -5.60
C VAL A 1131 36.26 -45.44 -4.04
N PHE A 1132 35.20 -46.10 -3.52
CA PHE A 1132 34.97 -46.57 -2.11
C PHE A 1132 34.31 -47.98 -2.02
N GLU A 1133 34.37 -48.65 -0.85
CA GLU A 1133 33.71 -49.93 -0.43
C GLU A 1133 33.68 -50.03 1.13
N LEU A 1134 32.84 -50.80 1.86
CA LEU A 1134 31.48 -51.37 1.71
C LEU A 1134 30.90 -51.77 3.13
N VAL A 1135 29.80 -52.54 3.25
CA VAL A 1135 28.89 -52.57 4.44
C VAL A 1135 28.48 -53.99 4.95
N GLU A 1136 27.94 -54.09 6.18
CA GLU A 1136 26.74 -54.87 6.61
C GLU A 1136 26.78 -56.02 7.66
N PHE A 1137 25.56 -56.38 8.16
CA PHE A 1137 25.25 -56.87 9.52
C PHE A 1137 23.76 -57.41 9.64
N LEU A 1138 23.24 -57.94 10.79
CA LEU A 1138 21.89 -58.60 10.90
C LEU A 1138 20.93 -58.18 12.09
N VAL A 1139 19.84 -58.92 12.39
CA VAL A 1139 18.71 -58.56 13.31
C VAL A 1139 18.10 -59.81 14.02
N ASN A 1140 17.48 -59.70 15.22
CA ASN A 1140 16.70 -60.79 15.86
C ASN A 1140 15.33 -60.36 16.48
N PRO A 1141 14.20 -60.50 15.75
CA PRO A 1141 12.90 -59.95 16.17
C PRO A 1141 12.13 -60.70 17.27
N VAL A 1142 12.51 -61.91 17.69
CA VAL A 1142 11.65 -62.77 18.55
C VAL A 1142 11.38 -62.15 19.94
N THR A 1143 12.26 -61.24 20.38
CA THR A 1143 12.13 -60.41 21.58
C THR A 1143 12.08 -58.91 21.28
N GLY A 1144 12.02 -58.51 20.01
CA GLY A 1144 12.11 -57.10 19.58
C GLY A 1144 13.54 -56.53 19.61
N THR A 1145 14.52 -57.26 19.08
CA THR A 1145 15.96 -56.93 19.17
C THR A 1145 16.68 -56.90 17.81
N ILE A 1146 17.81 -56.20 17.75
CA ILE A 1146 18.65 -56.03 16.56
C ILE A 1146 20.09 -56.40 16.93
N THR A 1147 20.82 -57.07 16.03
CA THR A 1147 22.23 -57.46 16.26
C THR A 1147 23.02 -57.20 14.98
N LYS A 1148 23.36 -55.92 14.77
CA LYS A 1148 24.20 -55.45 13.67
C LYS A 1148 25.64 -55.15 14.14
N LEU A 1149 26.54 -56.12 14.35
CA LEU A 1149 26.45 -57.59 14.42
C LEU A 1149 27.46 -58.17 15.41
#